data_AF-A0A969KDN2-F1
#
_entry.id   AF-A0A969KDN2-F1
#
_cell.length_a   1.000
_cell.length_b   1.000
_cell.length_c   1.000
_cell.angle_alpha   90.00
_cell.angle_beta   90.00
_cell.angle_gamma   90.00
#
_symmetry.space_group_name_H-M   'P 1'
#
loop_
_entity.id
_entity.type
_entity.pdbx_description
1 polymer ?
#
loop_
_entity_poly.entity_id
_entity_poly.type
_entity_poly.pdbx_seq_one_letter_code
_entity_poly.pdbx_strand_id
1 'polypeptide(L)'
;MVASRWVWSLVGSVAILSEIGTVTAQTSPSITALEPVEIEGELTTEDELLDDETFYDIHTFEGDEGEIITIELSSDAFDTYLMVFDAQGNKVAENDDFDDGKNSRLVIELPAAGIYEIYANSYEKQAIGSYLLSWDTGTEQDLIGAEASKLYQEGLALNRQGTAEGYQAAIQKWELALEIYQDIKHISQVAETEEWIGITQNKLGDNQAALDSFLNALPLFRELEDDAGIARTINSIGLVYSALGEQQQALDYFQQALLLSQAVGDRTNEAQLLNNIGVLFQDLEQLELAIIFYKQSVNRYEDLRNDITELPSDIQQSYIDSVAETYRYLADALLAQDRILEAQRVLDLLKVQELDDYLDNVRGNQNTETGIANRTAETIIIDGYNVLLDDAIQVGQTLAELSKIAPGDRLPEQRDQIRTLRQAREAIVTEISEFFESESVQAELAKLQRNTDGESIDLDLYAKNLKDDLAQLDNAVILYPLVLGDRLELIVISATAPPFRRTVPISRIDLNKAILDYRNALTRPQQRHNLNAVQTSSKNLYDLLIAPLRDDLEELGTENIIYAPDGQLRYVPLAALYDGEQWLIENYSINNITAVSLTNFTDKPSGKLSVLAGAFTDTTSSIAVGSRNFTFDPLPYAQSEVETLATTIAATTTRFGDDFSADIRFEVEDYNIVHLATHAQFVSGTPEESFILFNNQQKQTLKDVEKWDLTNVDLLVLSACQTALGDELGDGKEILGLGFQMQRAGAKSTIASLWYVDDGGTKVLMDNFYAVLASQPGITKAEALRKAQIALIQNTDPVTGEVTTNILNKNLTHPYYWSPFILIGNGL
;
A
#
# COMPACT_ATOMS: atom_id res chain seq x y z
N MET A 1 45.55 18.53 -5.69
CA MET A 1 46.77 18.32 -6.52
C MET A 1 46.83 16.83 -6.81
N VAL A 2 46.68 16.27 -8.02
CA VAL A 2 46.66 16.68 -9.43
C VAL A 2 45.89 15.51 -10.11
N ALA A 3 44.68 15.71 -10.64
CA ALA A 3 44.33 15.96 -12.06
C ALA A 3 44.56 14.80 -13.07
N SER A 4 43.65 14.79 -14.05
CA SER A 4 43.75 14.35 -15.47
C SER A 4 43.23 12.94 -15.77
N ARG A 5 42.04 12.81 -16.39
CA ARG A 5 41.59 13.09 -17.78
C ARG A 5 41.61 11.81 -18.64
N TRP A 6 40.42 11.35 -19.04
CA TRP A 6 40.22 10.40 -20.13
C TRP A 6 39.83 11.17 -21.39
N VAL A 7 40.44 10.82 -22.53
CA VAL A 7 40.11 11.28 -23.88
C VAL A 7 39.95 10.05 -24.78
N TRP A 8 38.94 10.13 -25.64
CA TRP A 8 38.39 9.21 -26.63
C TRP A 8 39.35 8.69 -27.72
N SER A 9 39.03 7.54 -28.34
CA SER A 9 38.72 7.45 -29.79
C SER A 9 38.27 6.04 -30.26
N LEU A 10 37.20 6.03 -31.06
CA LEU A 10 36.68 5.00 -31.99
C LEU A 10 37.75 4.36 -32.91
N VAL A 11 37.45 3.18 -33.49
CA VAL A 11 37.18 2.94 -34.96
C VAL A 11 36.85 1.45 -35.19
N GLY A 12 35.78 1.15 -35.97
CA GLY A 12 35.45 -0.23 -36.38
C GLY A 12 34.22 -0.48 -37.27
N SER A 13 34.01 0.35 -38.29
CA SER A 13 33.34 0.13 -39.61
C SER A 13 32.53 -1.15 -39.98
N VAL A 14 31.28 -0.92 -40.46
CA VAL A 14 30.68 -1.25 -41.81
C VAL A 14 29.61 -2.37 -41.99
N ALA A 15 28.45 -1.91 -42.51
CA ALA A 15 27.39 -2.48 -43.39
C ALA A 15 26.49 -3.63 -42.86
N ILE A 16 25.16 -3.64 -43.08
CA ILE A 16 24.43 -3.57 -44.36
C ILE A 16 23.02 -2.93 -44.19
N LEU A 17 22.63 -2.12 -45.19
CA LEU A 17 21.31 -1.52 -45.46
C LEU A 17 20.32 -2.51 -46.09
N SER A 18 19.02 -2.36 -45.82
CA SER A 18 18.01 -2.45 -46.88
C SER A 18 16.75 -1.61 -46.59
N GLU A 19 16.52 -0.66 -47.50
CA GLU A 19 15.23 -0.16 -48.02
C GLU A 19 14.20 0.49 -47.08
N ILE A 20 14.14 1.82 -47.10
CA ILE A 20 12.89 2.58 -46.92
C ILE A 20 12.67 3.44 -48.16
N GLY A 21 11.46 3.35 -48.69
CA GLY A 21 11.02 4.01 -49.91
C GLY A 21 10.99 5.53 -49.78
N THR A 22 11.24 6.18 -50.91
CA THR A 22 11.06 7.62 -51.10
C THR A 22 9.60 8.01 -50.86
N VAL A 23 9.33 8.70 -49.76
CA VAL A 23 8.13 9.55 -49.64
C VAL A 23 8.56 10.99 -49.92
N THR A 24 7.92 11.56 -50.94
CA THR A 24 8.08 12.94 -51.37
C THR A 24 7.63 13.90 -50.27
N ALA A 25 8.57 14.72 -49.78
CA ALA A 25 8.30 15.84 -48.91
C ALA A 25 7.24 16.78 -49.52
N GLN A 26 6.08 16.88 -48.87
CA GLN A 26 5.30 18.12 -48.90
C GLN A 26 5.98 19.06 -47.92
N THR A 27 6.60 20.10 -48.47
CA THR A 27 7.23 21.18 -47.70
C THR A 27 6.15 21.95 -46.93
N SER A 28 5.98 21.62 -45.65
CA SER A 28 5.50 22.58 -44.66
C SER A 28 6.56 23.68 -44.51
N PRO A 29 6.17 24.95 -44.29
CA PRO A 29 7.15 26.01 -44.09
C PRO A 29 8.00 25.67 -42.87
N SER A 30 9.32 25.67 -43.04
CA SER A 30 10.29 25.57 -41.96
C SER A 30 10.11 26.78 -41.05
N ILE A 31 9.39 26.56 -39.94
CA ILE A 31 9.22 27.54 -38.87
C ILE A 31 10.57 27.62 -38.17
N THR A 32 11.16 28.81 -38.21
CA THR A 32 12.41 29.12 -37.53
C THR A 32 12.13 29.09 -36.02
N ALA A 33 13.04 28.57 -35.20
CA ALA A 33 12.87 28.37 -33.75
C ALA A 33 12.51 29.64 -32.94
N LEU A 34 12.49 30.83 -33.58
CA LEU A 34 12.32 32.14 -32.96
C LEU A 34 10.91 32.74 -33.07
N GLU A 35 9.94 32.06 -33.70
CA GLU A 35 8.54 32.48 -33.65
C GLU A 35 7.75 31.60 -32.67
N PRO A 36 6.99 32.17 -31.73
CA PRO A 36 6.14 31.40 -30.82
C PRO A 36 5.14 30.59 -31.63
N VAL A 37 5.11 29.28 -31.37
CA VAL A 37 4.20 28.33 -32.00
C VAL A 37 3.28 27.75 -30.94
N GLU A 38 2.02 27.59 -31.31
CA GLU A 38 1.00 26.91 -30.50
C GLU A 38 0.21 25.98 -31.44
N ILE A 39 0.12 24.71 -31.06
CA ILE A 39 -0.48 23.62 -31.83
C ILE A 39 -1.46 22.89 -30.94
N GLU A 40 -2.74 22.96 -31.30
CA GLU A 40 -3.76 22.04 -30.79
C GLU A 40 -3.63 20.71 -31.54
N GLY A 41 -3.41 19.63 -30.80
CA GLY A 41 -3.33 18.27 -31.33
C GLY A 41 -4.24 17.30 -30.57
N GLU A 42 -4.32 16.07 -31.06
CA GLU A 42 -5.11 15.01 -30.43
C GLU A 42 -4.40 13.68 -30.65
N LEU A 43 -4.02 13.01 -29.56
CA LEU A 43 -3.54 11.62 -29.61
C LEU A 43 -4.74 10.71 -29.79
N THR A 44 -4.67 9.83 -30.78
CA THR A 44 -5.73 8.92 -31.19
C THR A 44 -5.18 7.53 -31.43
N THR A 45 -6.08 6.54 -31.56
CA THR A 45 -5.68 5.16 -31.89
C THR A 45 -5.13 4.97 -33.30
N GLU A 46 -5.16 6.02 -34.14
CA GLU A 46 -4.61 5.99 -35.50
C GLU A 46 -3.14 6.46 -35.55
N ASP A 47 -2.63 7.05 -34.46
CA ASP A 47 -1.27 7.57 -34.38
C ASP A 47 -0.22 6.47 -34.18
N GLU A 48 1.05 6.80 -34.46
CA GLU A 48 2.14 5.85 -34.33
C GLU A 48 2.44 5.54 -32.85
N LEU A 49 2.91 4.32 -32.59
CA LEU A 49 3.25 3.83 -31.25
C LEU A 49 4.77 3.77 -31.07
N LEU A 50 5.26 4.23 -29.93
CA LEU A 50 6.61 3.91 -29.48
C LEU A 50 6.68 2.45 -28.99
N ASP A 51 7.91 1.96 -28.76
CA ASP A 51 8.17 0.60 -28.26
C ASP A 51 7.54 0.33 -26.87
N ASP A 52 7.17 1.40 -26.14
CA ASP A 52 6.51 1.33 -24.83
C ASP A 52 4.97 1.34 -24.89
N GLU A 53 4.39 1.36 -26.09
CA GLU A 53 2.94 1.41 -26.38
C GLU A 53 2.25 2.76 -26.12
N THR A 54 2.99 3.85 -26.14
CA THR A 54 2.44 5.21 -26.06
C THR A 54 2.23 5.82 -27.47
N PHE A 55 1.11 6.52 -27.69
CA PHE A 55 0.80 7.19 -28.96
C PHE A 55 1.52 8.53 -29.02
N TYR A 56 2.13 8.86 -30.16
CA TYR A 56 2.83 10.14 -30.30
C TYR A 56 2.55 10.84 -31.62
N ASP A 57 2.64 12.17 -31.56
CA ASP A 57 2.76 13.04 -32.72
C ASP A 57 4.18 13.61 -32.82
N ILE A 58 4.69 13.75 -34.04
CA ILE A 58 5.97 14.42 -34.30
C ILE A 58 5.74 15.80 -34.89
N HIS A 59 6.32 16.79 -34.23
CA HIS A 59 6.44 18.17 -34.72
C HIS A 59 7.90 18.50 -34.97
N THR A 60 8.19 19.48 -35.83
CA THR A 60 9.57 19.84 -36.15
C THR A 60 9.80 21.33 -36.12
N PHE A 61 10.99 21.73 -35.70
CA PHE A 61 11.47 23.11 -35.79
C PHE A 61 12.93 23.12 -36.24
N GLU A 62 13.35 24.22 -36.88
CA GLU A 62 14.74 24.44 -37.27
C GLU A 62 15.36 25.49 -36.33
N GLY A 63 16.46 25.12 -35.65
CA GLY A 63 17.16 26.01 -34.72
C GLY A 63 18.67 26.00 -34.92
N ASP A 64 19.33 27.05 -34.44
CA ASP A 64 20.77 27.25 -34.51
C ASP A 64 21.47 26.80 -33.21
N GLU A 65 22.77 26.45 -33.31
CA GLU A 65 23.59 26.08 -32.15
C GLU A 65 23.62 27.21 -31.10
N GLY A 66 23.31 26.88 -29.85
CA GLY A 66 23.27 27.81 -28.72
C GLY A 66 21.98 28.60 -28.57
N GLU A 67 20.98 28.41 -29.43
CA GLU A 67 19.63 28.94 -29.18
C GLU A 67 19.01 28.19 -27.99
N ILE A 68 18.30 28.93 -27.14
CA ILE A 68 17.55 28.35 -26.02
C ILE A 68 16.08 28.31 -26.41
N ILE A 69 15.46 27.15 -26.30
CA ILE A 69 14.06 26.92 -26.63
C ILE A 69 13.34 26.39 -25.40
N THR A 70 12.17 26.96 -25.13
CA THR A 70 11.21 26.42 -24.18
C THR A 70 10.11 25.70 -24.96
N ILE A 71 9.79 24.47 -24.59
CA ILE A 71 8.74 23.65 -25.20
C ILE A 71 7.82 23.20 -24.08
N GLU A 72 6.51 23.40 -24.23
CA GLU A 72 5.49 23.05 -23.26
C GLU A 72 4.43 22.17 -23.91
N LEU A 73 4.03 21.11 -23.22
CA LEU A 73 2.98 20.21 -23.62
C LEU A 73 1.99 20.08 -22.45
N SER A 74 0.72 20.35 -22.71
CA SER A 74 -0.33 20.27 -21.69
C SER A 74 -1.54 19.48 -22.18
N SER A 75 -2.16 18.72 -21.28
CA SER A 75 -3.41 18.01 -21.55
C SER A 75 -4.26 17.88 -20.29
N ASP A 76 -5.56 18.11 -20.44
CA ASP A 76 -6.56 17.78 -19.41
C ASP A 76 -6.93 16.29 -19.42
N ALA A 77 -6.54 15.55 -20.47
CA ALA A 77 -6.99 14.19 -20.74
C ALA A 77 -6.00 13.11 -20.28
N PHE A 78 -4.70 13.43 -20.22
CA PHE A 78 -3.65 12.48 -19.87
C PHE A 78 -2.43 13.21 -19.28
N ASP A 79 -1.60 12.45 -18.56
CA ASP A 79 -0.28 12.91 -18.12
C ASP A 79 0.68 12.95 -19.31
N THR A 80 1.26 14.10 -19.57
CA THR A 80 2.01 14.39 -20.80
C THR A 80 3.45 13.88 -20.72
N TYR A 81 4.04 13.54 -21.87
CA TYR A 81 5.45 13.21 -21.96
C TYR A 81 6.06 13.85 -23.20
N LEU A 82 7.14 14.61 -23.00
CA LEU A 82 7.78 15.38 -24.06
C LEU A 82 9.19 14.87 -24.31
N MET A 83 9.52 14.56 -25.57
CA MET A 83 10.89 14.24 -25.97
C MET A 83 11.33 15.09 -27.15
N VAL A 84 12.63 15.41 -27.21
CA VAL A 84 13.23 16.15 -28.31
C VAL A 84 14.41 15.37 -28.87
N PHE A 85 14.46 15.20 -30.19
CA PHE A 85 15.53 14.52 -30.91
C PHE A 85 16.23 15.47 -31.90
N ASP A 86 17.53 15.29 -32.09
CA ASP A 86 18.31 16.02 -33.09
C ASP A 86 18.16 15.42 -34.50
N ALA A 87 18.69 16.11 -35.51
CA ALA A 87 18.68 15.67 -36.91
C ALA A 87 19.46 14.34 -37.17
N GLN A 88 20.14 13.78 -36.17
CA GLN A 88 20.80 12.48 -36.24
C GLN A 88 19.99 11.37 -35.54
N GLY A 89 18.83 11.71 -34.96
CA GLY A 89 17.98 10.81 -34.20
C GLY A 89 18.50 10.56 -32.78
N ASN A 90 19.42 11.38 -32.26
CA ASN A 90 19.80 11.28 -30.86
C ASN A 90 18.81 12.06 -30.01
N LYS A 91 18.39 11.47 -28.88
CA LYS A 91 17.56 12.16 -27.90
C LYS A 91 18.37 13.25 -27.21
N VAL A 92 17.88 14.49 -27.31
CA VAL A 92 18.50 15.70 -26.78
C VAL A 92 18.03 15.95 -25.35
N ALA A 93 16.71 15.84 -25.12
CA ALA A 93 16.10 15.98 -23.82
C ALA A 93 14.75 15.28 -23.76
N GLU A 94 14.30 14.97 -22.55
CA GLU A 94 12.95 14.48 -22.28
C GLU A 94 12.50 14.98 -20.91
N ASN A 95 11.20 15.17 -20.76
CA ASN A 95 10.57 15.49 -19.48
C ASN A 95 9.10 15.08 -19.49
N ASP A 96 8.62 14.55 -18.36
CA ASP A 96 7.21 14.25 -18.07
C ASP A 96 6.59 15.31 -17.15
N ASP A 97 7.36 16.04 -16.34
CA ASP A 97 6.82 16.88 -15.27
C ASP A 97 7.00 18.40 -15.44
N PHE A 98 5.97 19.16 -15.05
CA PHE A 98 5.97 20.61 -14.96
C PHE A 98 4.76 21.10 -14.15
N ASP A 99 4.98 22.13 -13.32
CA ASP A 99 3.99 22.77 -12.45
C ASP A 99 3.20 21.79 -11.55
N ASP A 100 1.96 21.46 -11.94
CA ASP A 100 1.06 20.56 -11.21
C ASP A 100 1.37 19.06 -11.36
N GLY A 101 2.43 18.73 -12.11
CA GLY A 101 2.96 17.38 -12.28
C GLY A 101 2.27 16.55 -13.36
N LYS A 102 1.34 17.13 -14.15
CA LYS A 102 0.67 16.44 -15.28
C LYS A 102 1.09 16.96 -16.66
N ASN A 103 1.68 18.14 -16.69
CA ASN A 103 2.11 18.82 -17.89
C ASN A 103 3.62 18.68 -18.05
N SER A 104 4.16 18.81 -19.26
CA SER A 104 5.59 18.66 -19.52
C SER A 104 6.18 19.96 -20.01
N ARG A 105 7.37 20.33 -19.52
CA ARG A 105 8.14 21.46 -20.04
C ARG A 105 9.61 21.10 -20.23
N LEU A 106 10.17 21.45 -21.38
CA LEU A 106 11.60 21.38 -21.66
C LEU A 106 12.17 22.76 -21.90
N VAL A 107 13.33 23.03 -21.31
CA VAL A 107 14.17 24.18 -21.68
C VAL A 107 15.53 23.65 -22.12
N ILE A 108 15.87 23.86 -23.38
CA ILE A 108 17.04 23.27 -24.02
C ILE A 108 17.88 24.31 -24.73
N GLU A 109 19.19 24.29 -24.48
CA GLU A 109 20.18 24.94 -25.34
C GLU A 109 20.54 23.97 -26.47
N LEU A 110 20.29 24.38 -27.72
CA LEU A 110 20.44 23.51 -28.88
C LEU A 110 21.93 23.18 -29.13
N PRO A 111 22.34 21.90 -29.13
CA PRO A 111 23.76 21.51 -29.22
C PRO A 111 24.39 21.73 -30.60
N ALA A 112 23.58 21.89 -31.64
CA ALA A 112 24.03 22.13 -33.02
C ALA A 112 22.91 22.78 -33.84
N ALA A 113 23.27 23.43 -34.95
CA ALA A 113 22.29 23.90 -35.92
C ALA A 113 21.66 22.71 -36.66
N GLY A 114 20.33 22.69 -36.79
CA GLY A 114 19.63 21.60 -37.47
C GLY A 114 18.12 21.59 -37.25
N ILE A 115 17.48 20.56 -37.80
CA ILE A 115 16.08 20.26 -37.58
C ILE A 115 15.97 19.38 -36.34
N TYR A 116 15.08 19.76 -35.43
CA TYR A 116 14.75 19.01 -34.23
C TYR A 116 13.34 18.44 -34.35
N GLU A 117 13.14 17.25 -33.79
CA GLU A 117 11.85 16.56 -33.73
C GLU A 117 11.33 16.59 -32.30
N ILE A 118 10.14 17.16 -32.10
CA ILE A 118 9.41 17.17 -30.83
C ILE A 118 8.40 16.03 -30.89
N TYR A 119 8.48 15.12 -29.93
CA TYR A 119 7.52 14.05 -29.75
C TYR A 119 6.56 14.49 -28.65
N ALA A 120 5.32 14.81 -29.06
CA ALA A 120 4.22 15.05 -28.13
C ALA A 120 3.57 13.70 -27.82
N ASN A 121 3.69 13.28 -26.57
CA ASN A 121 3.31 11.94 -26.14
C ASN A 121 2.58 11.99 -24.79
N SER A 122 2.10 10.84 -24.34
CA SER A 122 1.57 10.59 -23.02
C SER A 122 2.55 9.75 -22.21
N TYR A 123 2.57 9.96 -20.89
CA TYR A 123 3.30 9.11 -19.95
C TYR A 123 2.62 7.74 -19.82
N GLU A 124 1.29 7.72 -19.88
CA GLU A 124 0.46 6.52 -19.78
C GLU A 124 0.33 5.78 -21.12
N LYS A 125 0.38 4.45 -21.08
CA LYS A 125 0.23 3.61 -22.28
C LYS A 125 -1.13 3.78 -22.92
N GLN A 126 -1.15 3.91 -24.24
CA GLN A 126 -2.36 4.00 -25.06
C GLN A 126 -3.32 5.12 -24.64
N ALA A 127 -2.86 6.13 -23.89
CA ALA A 127 -3.67 7.29 -23.56
C ALA A 127 -3.95 8.11 -24.81
N ILE A 128 -5.17 8.59 -24.92
CA ILE A 128 -5.68 9.36 -26.06
C ILE A 128 -6.39 10.60 -25.54
N GLY A 129 -6.37 11.67 -26.31
CA GLY A 129 -7.02 12.92 -25.94
C GLY A 129 -6.38 14.13 -26.59
N SER A 130 -7.03 15.28 -26.40
CA SER A 130 -6.52 16.55 -26.91
C SER A 130 -5.32 17.04 -26.08
N TYR A 131 -4.38 17.69 -26.76
CA TYR A 131 -3.25 18.36 -26.12
C TYR A 131 -2.99 19.72 -26.77
N LEU A 132 -2.27 20.56 -26.03
CA LEU A 132 -1.72 21.81 -26.52
C LEU A 132 -0.19 21.72 -26.45
N LEU A 133 0.47 21.77 -27.59
CA LEU A 133 1.93 21.87 -27.70
C LEU A 133 2.29 23.31 -28.05
N SER A 134 3.24 23.88 -27.34
CA SER A 134 3.80 25.18 -27.67
C SER A 134 5.31 25.20 -27.56
N TRP A 135 5.96 26.06 -28.33
CA TRP A 135 7.36 26.39 -28.10
C TRP A 135 7.67 27.83 -28.47
N ASP A 136 8.62 28.42 -27.75
CA ASP A 136 9.11 29.77 -27.96
C ASP A 136 10.59 29.85 -27.57
N THR A 137 11.21 30.97 -27.92
CA THR A 137 12.51 31.39 -27.40
C THR A 137 12.56 31.32 -25.88
N GLY A 138 13.38 30.41 -25.37
CA GLY A 138 13.73 30.36 -23.97
C GLY A 138 14.81 31.39 -23.63
N THR A 139 14.91 31.70 -22.35
CA THR A 139 15.95 32.58 -21.82
C THR A 139 17.01 31.77 -21.07
N GLU A 140 18.18 32.36 -20.87
CA GLU A 140 19.22 31.80 -19.99
C GLU A 140 18.67 31.57 -18.57
N GLN A 141 17.70 32.39 -18.13
CA GLN A 141 17.04 32.25 -16.84
C GLN A 141 16.10 31.03 -16.81
N ASP A 142 15.42 30.69 -17.90
CA ASP A 142 14.60 29.48 -18.02
C ASP A 142 15.48 28.22 -17.97
N LEU A 143 16.64 28.26 -18.62
CA LEU A 143 17.59 27.14 -18.63
C LEU A 143 18.15 26.87 -17.21
N ILE A 144 18.51 27.95 -16.52
CA ILE A 144 18.95 27.91 -15.12
C ILE A 144 17.82 27.38 -14.20
N GLY A 145 16.58 27.81 -14.43
CA GLY A 145 15.42 27.30 -13.69
C GLY A 145 15.18 25.79 -13.89
N ALA A 146 15.31 25.29 -15.12
CA ALA A 146 15.20 23.86 -15.42
C ALA A 146 16.30 23.03 -14.73
N GLU A 147 17.53 23.56 -14.65
CA GLU A 147 18.61 22.91 -13.89
C GLU A 147 18.27 22.81 -12.40
N ALA A 148 17.67 23.85 -11.80
CA ALA A 148 17.21 23.81 -10.42
C ALA A 148 16.11 22.77 -10.18
N SER A 149 15.12 22.67 -11.08
CA SER A 149 14.06 21.66 -10.99
C SER A 149 14.59 20.24 -11.08
N LYS A 150 15.58 20.00 -11.95
CA LYS A 150 16.27 18.71 -12.00
C LYS A 150 16.97 18.37 -10.68
N LEU A 151 17.71 19.33 -10.10
CA LEU A 151 18.37 19.14 -8.81
C LEU A 151 17.35 18.85 -7.70
N TYR A 152 16.21 19.55 -7.71
CA TYR A 152 15.12 19.35 -6.78
C TYR A 152 14.54 17.92 -6.87
N GLN A 153 14.29 17.42 -8.08
CA GLN A 153 13.80 16.05 -8.30
C GLN A 153 14.83 14.98 -7.91
N GLU A 154 16.12 15.19 -8.22
CA GLU A 154 17.21 14.33 -7.75
C GLU A 154 17.24 14.27 -6.21
N GLY A 155 16.99 15.40 -5.54
CA GLY A 155 16.83 15.48 -4.09
C GLY A 155 15.68 14.61 -3.57
N LEU A 156 14.49 14.72 -4.18
CA LEU A 156 13.33 13.89 -3.83
C LEU A 156 13.61 12.39 -4.02
N ALA A 157 14.27 11.99 -5.11
CA ALA A 157 14.65 10.61 -5.37
C ALA A 157 15.66 10.06 -4.33
N LEU A 158 16.63 10.87 -3.91
CA LEU A 158 17.58 10.51 -2.85
C LEU A 158 16.91 10.40 -1.47
N ASN A 159 16.00 11.33 -1.16
CA ASN A 159 15.23 11.31 0.08
C ASN A 159 14.36 10.06 0.21
N ARG A 160 13.77 9.60 -0.90
CA ARG A 160 12.98 8.35 -0.96
C ARG A 160 13.78 7.10 -0.56
N GLN A 161 15.11 7.12 -0.60
CA GLN A 161 15.93 5.99 -0.15
C GLN A 161 15.86 5.73 1.35
N GLY A 162 15.45 6.72 2.16
CA GLY A 162 15.25 6.55 3.60
C GLY A 162 16.52 6.29 4.41
N THR A 163 17.71 6.49 3.85
CA THR A 163 18.99 6.29 4.54
C THR A 163 19.57 7.62 4.99
N ALA A 164 20.41 7.62 6.04
CA ALA A 164 21.08 8.84 6.49
C ALA A 164 21.96 9.45 5.39
N GLU A 165 22.63 8.62 4.60
CA GLU A 165 23.40 9.03 3.43
C GLU A 165 22.50 9.63 2.33
N GLY A 166 21.35 9.01 2.06
CA GLY A 166 20.36 9.51 1.10
C GLY A 166 19.80 10.87 1.51
N TYR A 167 19.45 11.05 2.79
CA TYR A 167 19.00 12.33 3.34
C TYR A 167 20.05 13.44 3.22
N GLN A 168 21.30 13.13 3.55
CA GLN A 168 22.39 14.11 3.41
C GLN A 168 22.63 14.49 1.94
N ALA A 169 22.56 13.53 1.03
CA ALA A 169 22.70 13.79 -0.41
C ALA A 169 21.51 14.59 -0.96
N ALA A 170 20.29 14.32 -0.49
CA ALA A 170 19.10 15.07 -0.85
C ALA A 170 19.20 16.55 -0.45
N ILE A 171 19.59 16.83 0.80
CA ILE A 171 19.79 18.20 1.30
C ILE A 171 20.81 18.95 0.43
N GLN A 172 21.94 18.33 0.05
CA GLN A 172 22.93 18.98 -0.82
C GLN A 172 22.36 19.35 -2.19
N LYS A 173 21.48 18.52 -2.75
CA LYS A 173 20.83 18.81 -4.04
C LYS A 173 19.85 19.96 -3.92
N TRP A 174 19.04 19.96 -2.86
CA TRP A 174 18.10 21.05 -2.58
C TRP A 174 18.79 22.36 -2.23
N GLU A 175 19.92 22.35 -1.52
CA GLU A 175 20.69 23.58 -1.26
C GLU A 175 21.17 24.24 -2.56
N LEU A 176 21.61 23.43 -3.55
CA LEU A 176 21.99 23.94 -4.87
C LEU A 176 20.77 24.45 -5.65
N ALA A 177 19.66 23.73 -5.64
CA ALA A 177 18.41 24.17 -6.27
C ALA A 177 17.88 25.47 -5.64
N LEU A 178 17.95 25.57 -4.31
CA LEU A 178 17.49 26.71 -3.52
C LEU A 178 18.26 27.99 -3.88
N GLU A 179 19.59 27.93 -4.00
CA GLU A 179 20.41 29.07 -4.42
C GLU A 179 19.94 29.60 -5.78
N ILE A 180 19.70 28.69 -6.73
CA ILE A 180 19.22 29.05 -8.06
C ILE A 180 17.81 29.64 -8.01
N TYR A 181 16.87 28.99 -7.30
CA TYR A 181 15.50 29.48 -7.17
C TYR A 181 15.43 30.86 -6.51
N GLN A 182 16.31 31.15 -5.55
CA GLN A 182 16.43 32.47 -4.94
C GLN A 182 16.93 33.52 -5.94
N ASP A 183 17.95 33.19 -6.74
CA ASP A 183 18.53 34.07 -7.75
C ASP A 183 17.53 34.44 -8.85
N ILE A 184 16.75 33.46 -9.32
CA ILE A 184 15.70 33.69 -10.32
C ILE A 184 14.38 34.20 -9.70
N LYS A 185 14.31 34.31 -8.37
CA LYS A 185 13.17 34.79 -7.58
C LYS A 185 11.90 33.94 -7.73
N HIS A 186 12.06 32.63 -7.78
CA HIS A 186 10.96 31.67 -7.89
C HIS A 186 10.38 31.34 -6.49
N ILE A 187 9.60 32.25 -5.91
CA ILE A 187 9.18 32.24 -4.50
C ILE A 187 8.53 30.91 -4.05
N SER A 188 7.66 30.28 -4.87
CA SER A 188 7.03 28.99 -4.54
C SER A 188 8.07 27.89 -4.31
N GLN A 189 8.92 27.67 -5.31
CA GLN A 189 9.99 26.68 -5.24
C GLN A 189 11.01 26.96 -4.14
N VAL A 190 11.29 28.23 -3.80
CA VAL A 190 12.11 28.56 -2.62
C VAL A 190 11.43 28.07 -1.34
N ALA A 191 10.13 28.32 -1.19
CA ALA A 191 9.36 27.90 -0.01
C ALA A 191 9.30 26.38 0.14
N GLU A 192 8.96 25.68 -0.94
CA GLU A 192 8.87 24.22 -0.98
C GLU A 192 10.24 23.55 -0.76
N THR A 193 11.31 24.08 -1.37
CA THR A 193 12.66 23.54 -1.19
C THR A 193 13.13 23.70 0.26
N GLU A 194 12.88 24.86 0.90
CA GLU A 194 13.18 25.06 2.32
C GLU A 194 12.36 24.11 3.22
N GLU A 195 11.10 23.85 2.88
CA GLU A 195 10.26 22.89 3.61
C GLU A 195 10.85 21.47 3.53
N TRP A 196 11.25 21.00 2.34
CA TRP A 196 11.86 19.67 2.17
C TRP A 196 13.20 19.52 2.88
N ILE A 197 14.05 20.55 2.83
CA ILE A 197 15.29 20.60 3.60
C ILE A 197 14.98 20.47 5.09
N GLY A 198 14.03 21.27 5.61
CA GLY A 198 13.66 21.25 7.02
C GLY A 198 13.13 19.90 7.50
N ILE A 199 12.21 19.29 6.73
CA ILE A 199 11.67 17.94 7.01
C ILE A 199 12.82 16.93 7.11
N THR A 200 13.77 17.01 6.18
CA THR A 200 14.85 16.03 6.06
C THR A 200 15.93 16.22 7.14
N GLN A 201 16.21 17.46 7.52
CA GLN A 201 17.05 17.78 8.68
C GLN A 201 16.43 17.25 9.99
N ASN A 202 15.11 17.40 10.16
CA ASN A 202 14.42 16.85 11.33
C ASN A 202 14.55 15.32 11.39
N LYS A 203 14.44 14.61 10.25
CA LYS A 203 14.68 13.16 10.17
C LYS A 203 16.11 12.75 10.55
N LEU A 204 17.10 13.61 10.29
CA LEU A 204 18.49 13.43 10.70
C LEU A 204 18.74 13.78 12.18
N GLY A 205 17.74 14.37 12.87
CA GLY A 205 17.86 14.86 14.25
C GLY A 205 18.49 16.26 14.36
N ASP A 206 18.68 16.96 13.24
CA ASP A 206 19.21 18.32 13.19
C ASP A 206 18.08 19.36 13.42
N ASN A 207 17.37 19.20 14.55
CA ASN A 207 16.13 19.90 14.88
C ASN A 207 16.23 21.44 14.78
N GLN A 208 17.38 22.03 15.14
CA GLN A 208 17.56 23.49 15.05
C GLN A 208 17.66 23.97 13.60
N ALA A 209 18.38 23.24 12.75
CA ALA A 209 18.47 23.58 11.33
C ALA A 209 17.09 23.44 10.67
N ALA A 210 16.36 22.38 11.03
CA ALA A 210 15.00 22.17 10.56
C ALA A 210 14.08 23.34 10.92
N LEU A 211 14.15 23.82 12.17
CA LEU A 211 13.39 24.98 12.62
C LEU A 211 13.74 26.24 11.82
N ASP A 212 15.03 26.47 11.54
CA ASP A 212 15.48 27.63 10.78
C ASP A 212 14.93 27.59 9.34
N SER A 213 14.97 26.43 8.68
CA SER A 213 14.37 26.25 7.35
C SER A 213 12.87 26.46 7.33
N PHE A 214 12.11 25.93 8.31
CA PHE A 214 10.67 26.19 8.38
C PHE A 214 10.33 27.65 8.67
N LEU A 215 11.13 28.34 9.48
CA LEU A 215 10.97 29.78 9.73
C LEU A 215 11.32 30.63 8.51
N ASN A 216 12.18 30.15 7.61
CA ASN A 216 12.44 30.77 6.30
C ASN A 216 11.30 30.53 5.31
N ALA A 217 10.71 29.32 5.29
CA ALA A 217 9.61 28.97 4.38
C ALA A 217 8.28 29.66 4.75
N LEU A 218 7.94 29.73 6.05
CA LEU A 218 6.67 30.27 6.53
C LEU A 218 6.30 31.68 6.03
N PRO A 219 7.20 32.69 5.98
CA PRO A 219 6.88 33.99 5.40
C PRO A 219 6.67 33.94 3.88
N LEU A 220 7.27 32.99 3.17
CA LEU A 220 7.10 32.81 1.73
C LEU A 220 5.72 32.24 1.42
N PHE A 221 5.28 31.19 2.13
CA PHE A 221 3.90 30.68 2.00
C PHE A 221 2.85 31.75 2.35
N ARG A 222 3.14 32.65 3.30
CA ARG A 222 2.29 33.81 3.59
C ARG A 222 2.27 34.85 2.47
N GLU A 223 3.36 35.02 1.74
CA GLU A 223 3.43 35.91 0.58
C GLU A 223 2.65 35.32 -0.61
N LEU A 224 2.67 34.00 -0.75
CA LEU A 224 1.92 33.25 -1.76
C LEU A 224 0.43 33.11 -1.45
N GLU A 225 -0.01 33.51 -0.26
CA GLU A 225 -1.38 33.28 0.26
C GLU A 225 -1.76 31.78 0.25
N ASP A 226 -0.77 30.89 0.41
CA ASP A 226 -0.95 29.44 0.48
C ASP A 226 -1.23 29.00 1.92
N ASP A 227 -2.50 29.06 2.33
CA ASP A 227 -2.93 28.66 3.66
C ASP A 227 -2.68 27.16 3.95
N ALA A 228 -2.66 26.29 2.92
CA ALA A 228 -2.34 24.88 3.07
C ALA A 228 -0.85 24.67 3.36
N GLY A 229 0.04 25.31 2.59
CA GLY A 229 1.48 25.35 2.85
C GLY A 229 1.83 25.94 4.22
N ILE A 230 1.10 26.98 4.66
CA ILE A 230 1.22 27.52 6.02
C ILE A 230 0.85 26.45 7.07
N ALA A 231 -0.26 25.73 6.90
CA ALA A 231 -0.69 24.69 7.84
C ALA A 231 0.33 23.55 7.95
N ARG A 232 0.84 23.06 6.81
CA ARG A 232 1.89 22.01 6.75
C ARG A 232 3.20 22.47 7.40
N THR A 233 3.62 23.70 7.15
CA THR A 233 4.83 24.27 7.76
C THR A 233 4.68 24.42 9.29
N ILE A 234 3.51 24.88 9.76
CA ILE A 234 3.22 25.01 11.21
C ILE A 234 3.18 23.63 11.88
N ASN A 235 2.59 22.61 11.24
CA ASN A 235 2.62 21.23 11.70
C ASN A 235 4.09 20.75 11.87
N SER A 236 4.92 20.99 10.86
CA SER A 236 6.34 20.62 10.88
C SER A 236 7.13 21.30 11.99
N ILE A 237 6.84 22.58 12.28
CA ILE A 237 7.41 23.29 13.44
C ILE A 237 6.97 22.61 14.76
N GLY A 238 5.70 22.20 14.87
CA GLY A 238 5.19 21.44 16.01
C GLY A 238 5.95 20.12 16.22
N LEU A 239 6.22 19.37 15.15
CA LEU A 239 7.02 18.14 15.18
C LEU A 239 8.45 18.41 15.69
N VAL A 240 9.07 19.51 15.26
CA VAL A 240 10.42 19.90 15.73
C VAL A 240 10.40 20.24 17.22
N TYR A 241 9.42 21.00 17.71
CA TYR A 241 9.30 21.28 19.15
C TYR A 241 9.05 20.01 19.97
N SER A 242 8.25 19.07 19.44
CA SER A 242 8.06 17.76 20.07
C SER A 242 9.38 17.00 20.18
N ALA A 243 10.17 16.95 19.08
CA ALA A 243 11.49 16.32 19.07
C ALA A 243 12.52 17.01 19.99
N LEU A 244 12.35 18.31 20.27
CA LEU A 244 13.15 19.06 21.25
C LEU A 244 12.67 18.85 22.70
N GLY A 245 11.54 18.18 22.92
CA GLY A 245 10.93 17.98 24.24
C GLY A 245 10.11 19.17 24.75
N GLU A 246 9.85 20.17 23.91
CA GLU A 246 9.06 21.36 24.24
C GLU A 246 7.57 21.10 23.98
N GLN A 247 7.00 20.22 24.82
CA GLN A 247 5.67 19.63 24.64
C GLN A 247 4.54 20.66 24.50
N GLN A 248 4.53 21.71 25.33
CA GLN A 248 3.49 22.74 25.26
C GLN A 248 3.56 23.53 23.95
N GLN A 249 4.76 23.87 23.50
CA GLN A 249 4.93 24.60 22.24
C GLN A 249 4.48 23.73 21.07
N ALA A 250 4.84 22.44 21.07
CA ALA A 250 4.38 21.49 20.07
C ALA A 250 2.84 21.43 20.00
N LEU A 251 2.17 21.33 21.15
CA LEU A 251 0.70 21.33 21.24
C LEU A 251 0.10 22.62 20.66
N ASP A 252 0.64 23.79 21.03
CA ASP A 252 0.17 25.08 20.54
C ASP A 252 0.32 25.19 19.01
N TYR A 253 1.41 24.68 18.44
CA TYR A 253 1.63 24.67 16.98
C TYR A 253 0.71 23.66 16.28
N PHE A 254 0.53 22.45 16.82
CA PHE A 254 -0.40 21.47 16.24
C PHE A 254 -1.85 21.97 16.26
N GLN A 255 -2.30 22.61 17.34
CA GLN A 255 -3.64 23.19 17.41
C GLN A 255 -3.83 24.32 16.39
N GLN A 256 -2.83 25.19 16.22
CA GLN A 256 -2.86 26.24 15.19
C GLN A 256 -2.94 25.67 13.78
N ALA A 257 -2.16 24.63 13.48
CA ALA A 257 -2.20 23.97 12.19
C ALA A 257 -3.55 23.26 11.96
N LEU A 258 -4.11 22.61 12.98
CA LEU A 258 -5.38 21.87 12.89
C LEU A 258 -6.54 22.81 12.53
N LEU A 259 -6.60 23.96 13.19
CA LEU A 259 -7.58 25.01 12.92
C LEU A 259 -7.47 25.53 11.48
N LEU A 260 -6.25 25.69 10.97
CA LEU A 260 -6.03 26.18 9.61
C LEU A 260 -6.42 25.12 8.57
N SER A 261 -6.00 23.88 8.77
CA SER A 261 -6.38 22.75 7.90
C SER A 261 -7.89 22.55 7.82
N GLN A 262 -8.60 22.62 8.96
CA GLN A 262 -10.06 22.55 8.96
C GLN A 262 -10.71 23.74 8.23
N ALA A 263 -10.16 24.95 8.36
CA ALA A 263 -10.68 26.14 7.70
C ALA A 263 -10.54 26.08 6.16
N VAL A 264 -9.46 25.48 5.65
CA VAL A 264 -9.23 25.30 4.20
C VAL A 264 -9.78 24.00 3.64
N GLY A 265 -10.27 23.09 4.50
CA GLY A 265 -10.80 21.79 4.11
C GLY A 265 -9.74 20.73 3.80
N ASP A 266 -8.51 20.90 4.30
CA ASP A 266 -7.43 19.92 4.20
C ASP A 266 -7.61 18.80 5.24
N ARG A 267 -8.51 17.87 4.91
CA ARG A 267 -8.90 16.73 5.75
C ARG A 267 -7.75 15.74 5.98
N THR A 268 -6.82 15.64 5.03
CA THR A 268 -5.66 14.76 5.12
C THR A 268 -4.69 15.24 6.18
N ASN A 269 -4.34 16.53 6.17
CA ASN A 269 -3.50 17.11 7.21
C ASN A 269 -4.23 17.20 8.56
N GLU A 270 -5.57 17.39 8.57
CA GLU A 270 -6.40 17.28 9.78
C GLU A 270 -6.18 15.93 10.49
N ALA A 271 -6.29 14.81 9.76
CA ALA A 271 -6.08 13.47 10.31
C ALA A 271 -4.66 13.29 10.86
N GLN A 272 -3.64 13.75 10.14
CA GLN A 272 -2.24 13.68 10.59
C GLN A 272 -2.00 14.51 11.87
N LEU A 273 -2.56 15.71 11.95
CA LEU A 273 -2.44 16.58 13.12
C LEU A 273 -3.11 15.97 14.35
N LEU A 274 -4.27 15.35 14.19
CA LEU A 274 -4.92 14.61 15.27
C LEU A 274 -4.04 13.45 15.76
N ASN A 275 -3.39 12.71 14.86
CA ASN A 275 -2.42 11.69 15.24
C ASN A 275 -1.22 12.28 15.99
N ASN A 276 -0.65 13.39 15.52
CA ASN A 276 0.49 14.04 16.16
C ASN A 276 0.14 14.53 17.57
N ILE A 277 -1.06 15.08 17.77
CA ILE A 277 -1.57 15.43 19.10
C ILE A 277 -1.74 14.17 19.97
N GLY A 278 -2.23 13.06 19.40
CA GLY A 278 -2.30 11.77 20.09
C GLY A 278 -0.93 11.28 20.58
N VAL A 279 0.10 11.31 19.72
CA VAL A 279 1.48 10.98 20.07
C VAL A 279 1.99 11.87 21.20
N LEU A 280 1.75 13.18 21.12
CA LEU A 280 2.14 14.13 22.14
C LEU A 280 1.53 13.79 23.51
N PHE A 281 0.22 13.47 23.55
CA PHE A 281 -0.42 13.06 24.81
C PHE A 281 0.08 11.72 25.33
N GLN A 282 0.46 10.80 24.43
CA GLN A 282 1.08 9.53 24.82
C GLN A 282 2.45 9.76 25.48
N ASP A 283 3.28 10.63 24.89
CA ASP A 283 4.59 11.02 25.45
C ASP A 283 4.46 11.75 26.80
N LEU A 284 3.34 12.43 27.02
CA LEU A 284 2.95 13.05 28.29
C LEU A 284 2.32 12.08 29.30
N GLU A 285 2.27 10.78 29.01
CA GLU A 285 1.62 9.73 29.81
C GLU A 285 0.10 9.96 30.04
N GLN A 286 -0.54 10.74 29.17
CA GLN A 286 -1.99 11.03 29.20
C GLN A 286 -2.75 10.13 28.22
N LEU A 287 -2.74 8.83 28.53
CA LEU A 287 -3.17 7.79 27.60
C LEU A 287 -4.64 7.91 27.16
N GLU A 288 -5.54 8.36 28.03
CA GLU A 288 -6.95 8.54 27.68
C GLU A 288 -7.16 9.65 26.64
N LEU A 289 -6.41 10.75 26.73
CA LEU A 289 -6.44 11.81 25.72
C LEU A 289 -5.78 11.33 24.42
N ALA A 290 -4.66 10.60 24.51
CA ALA A 290 -4.03 10.00 23.34
C ALA A 290 -5.03 9.13 22.56
N ILE A 291 -5.77 8.24 23.24
CA ILE A 291 -6.81 7.41 22.62
C ILE A 291 -7.90 8.25 21.95
N ILE A 292 -8.37 9.33 22.59
CA ILE A 292 -9.38 10.22 21.99
C ILE A 292 -8.89 10.79 20.67
N PHE A 293 -7.68 11.36 20.64
CA PHE A 293 -7.12 11.98 19.44
C PHE A 293 -6.76 10.97 18.35
N TYR A 294 -6.21 9.81 18.73
CA TYR A 294 -6.00 8.70 17.81
C TYR A 294 -7.30 8.19 17.19
N LYS A 295 -8.39 8.08 17.96
CA LYS A 295 -9.72 7.72 17.42
C LYS A 295 -10.22 8.76 16.42
N GLN A 296 -10.08 10.06 16.73
CA GLN A 296 -10.46 11.12 15.79
C GLN A 296 -9.65 11.02 14.50
N SER A 297 -8.34 10.80 14.59
CA SER A 297 -7.46 10.61 13.43
C SER A 297 -7.87 9.41 12.57
N VAL A 298 -8.04 8.22 13.18
CA VAL A 298 -8.52 7.02 12.48
C VAL A 298 -9.87 7.27 11.82
N ASN A 299 -10.83 7.85 12.53
CA ASN A 299 -12.15 8.13 11.96
C ASN A 299 -12.08 9.12 10.78
N ARG A 300 -11.15 10.09 10.79
CA ARG A 300 -10.94 10.99 9.66
C ARG A 300 -10.33 10.28 8.45
N TYR A 301 -9.40 9.35 8.64
CA TYR A 301 -8.91 8.50 7.55
C TYR A 301 -10.01 7.61 6.98
N GLU A 302 -10.88 7.06 7.83
CA GLU A 302 -12.03 6.29 7.39
C GLU A 302 -13.06 7.15 6.61
N ASP A 303 -13.31 8.40 7.03
CA ASP A 303 -14.14 9.37 6.31
C ASP A 303 -13.56 9.68 4.92
N LEU A 304 -12.25 9.96 4.85
CA LEU A 304 -11.52 10.22 3.60
C LEU A 304 -11.65 9.06 2.61
N ARG A 305 -11.54 7.82 3.08
CA ARG A 305 -11.70 6.63 2.25
C ARG A 305 -13.12 6.46 1.71
N ASN A 306 -14.14 6.95 2.43
CA ASN A 306 -15.53 6.88 1.98
C ASN A 306 -15.88 7.98 0.95
N ASP A 307 -15.21 9.14 1.03
CA ASP A 307 -15.42 10.31 0.17
C ASP A 307 -14.36 10.39 -0.96
N ILE A 308 -14.33 9.45 -1.93
CA ILE A 308 -13.30 9.51 -3.00
C ILE A 308 -13.78 10.18 -4.29
N THR A 309 -13.20 11.36 -4.53
CA THR A 309 -12.51 11.69 -5.80
C THR A 309 -11.01 11.48 -5.55
N GLU A 310 -10.33 10.80 -6.47
CA GLU A 310 -8.97 10.25 -6.36
C GLU A 310 -7.94 11.28 -5.83
N LEU A 311 -7.14 10.87 -4.83
CA LEU A 311 -5.91 11.59 -4.43
C LEU A 311 -4.77 11.19 -5.40
N PRO A 312 -3.88 12.11 -5.80
CA PRO A 312 -2.74 11.82 -6.66
C PRO A 312 -1.82 10.70 -6.12
N SER A 313 -1.34 9.84 -7.02
CA SER A 313 -0.61 8.59 -6.72
C SER A 313 0.83 8.80 -6.20
N ASP A 314 1.38 10.01 -6.33
CA ASP A 314 2.77 10.35 -6.05
C ASP A 314 3.08 10.61 -4.56
N ILE A 315 2.06 10.94 -3.75
CA ILE A 315 2.17 11.16 -2.29
C ILE A 315 1.85 9.90 -1.48
N GLN A 316 1.38 8.83 -2.12
CA GLN A 316 0.77 7.68 -1.44
C GLN A 316 1.71 6.94 -0.47
N GLN A 317 2.98 6.66 -0.79
CA GLN A 317 3.74 5.70 0.04
C GLN A 317 4.11 6.20 1.46
N SER A 318 4.58 7.44 1.62
CA SER A 318 4.88 8.00 2.95
C SER A 318 3.60 8.33 3.72
N TYR A 319 2.52 8.63 2.99
CA TYR A 319 1.19 8.83 3.54
C TYR A 319 0.63 7.52 4.11
N ILE A 320 0.62 6.46 3.32
CA ILE A 320 0.20 5.08 3.65
C ILE A 320 0.88 4.56 4.92
N ASP A 321 2.21 4.68 5.00
CA ASP A 321 2.96 4.18 6.16
C ASP A 321 2.60 4.96 7.45
N SER A 322 2.31 6.27 7.34
CA SER A 322 1.88 7.09 8.47
C SER A 322 0.46 6.76 8.96
N VAL A 323 -0.42 6.39 8.02
CA VAL A 323 -1.79 5.97 8.36
C VAL A 323 -1.73 4.65 9.11
N ALA A 324 -1.07 3.63 8.59
CA ALA A 324 -0.99 2.32 9.23
C ALA A 324 -0.42 2.39 10.66
N GLU A 325 0.60 3.21 10.90
CA GLU A 325 1.15 3.42 12.24
C GLU A 325 0.16 4.14 13.18
N THR A 326 -0.68 5.05 12.68
CA THR A 326 -1.76 5.67 13.48
C THR A 326 -2.71 4.62 14.06
N TYR A 327 -3.11 3.62 13.26
CA TYR A 327 -3.94 2.52 13.75
C TYR A 327 -3.18 1.65 14.77
N ARG A 328 -1.88 1.39 14.55
CA ARG A 328 -1.06 0.63 15.50
C ARG A 328 -0.89 1.37 16.83
N TYR A 329 -0.69 2.69 16.82
CA TYR A 329 -0.65 3.52 18.02
C TYR A 329 -1.98 3.50 18.78
N LEU A 330 -3.09 3.64 18.07
CA LEU A 330 -4.41 3.53 18.70
C LEU A 330 -4.62 2.14 19.32
N ALA A 331 -4.32 1.08 18.58
CA ALA A 331 -4.45 -0.29 19.07
C ALA A 331 -3.56 -0.50 20.31
N ASP A 332 -2.31 -0.03 20.29
CA ASP A 332 -1.41 -0.15 21.43
C ASP A 332 -1.94 0.58 22.67
N ALA A 333 -2.37 1.84 22.50
CA ALA A 333 -2.92 2.64 23.58
C ALA A 333 -4.19 2.00 24.18
N LEU A 334 -5.06 1.44 23.33
CA LEU A 334 -6.24 0.69 23.76
C LEU A 334 -5.86 -0.58 24.54
N LEU A 335 -4.87 -1.35 24.07
CA LEU A 335 -4.38 -2.52 24.78
C LEU A 335 -3.78 -2.11 26.15
N ALA A 336 -3.01 -1.04 26.24
CA ALA A 336 -2.48 -0.57 27.52
C ALA A 336 -3.58 -0.29 28.58
N GLN A 337 -4.82 0.00 28.15
CA GLN A 337 -6.02 0.16 29.01
C GLN A 337 -6.92 -1.10 29.09
N ASP A 338 -6.46 -2.25 28.57
CA ASP A 338 -7.21 -3.51 28.50
C ASP A 338 -8.51 -3.43 27.65
N ARG A 339 -8.56 -2.49 26.70
CA ARG A 339 -9.69 -2.28 25.78
C ARG A 339 -9.56 -3.19 24.55
N ILE A 340 -9.44 -4.50 24.79
CA ILE A 340 -9.00 -5.50 23.79
C ILE A 340 -9.91 -5.56 22.55
N LEU A 341 -11.24 -5.48 22.73
CA LEU A 341 -12.17 -5.52 21.60
C LEU A 341 -12.09 -4.26 20.71
N GLU A 342 -11.85 -3.11 21.32
CA GLU A 342 -11.63 -1.87 20.56
C GLU A 342 -10.32 -1.97 19.79
N ALA A 343 -9.25 -2.47 20.42
CA ALA A 343 -7.98 -2.70 19.74
C ALA A 343 -8.13 -3.68 18.57
N GLN A 344 -8.82 -4.81 18.74
CA GLN A 344 -9.04 -5.74 17.64
C GLN A 344 -9.87 -5.10 16.51
N ARG A 345 -10.88 -4.29 16.85
CA ARG A 345 -11.64 -3.54 15.84
C ARG A 345 -10.75 -2.56 15.07
N VAL A 346 -9.81 -1.89 15.73
CA VAL A 346 -8.82 -1.03 15.07
C VAL A 346 -7.92 -1.85 14.14
N LEU A 347 -7.46 -3.04 14.56
CA LEU A 347 -6.66 -3.91 13.69
C LEU A 347 -7.44 -4.44 12.49
N ASP A 348 -8.74 -4.66 12.64
CA ASP A 348 -9.64 -5.02 11.55
C ASP A 348 -9.76 -3.88 10.52
N LEU A 349 -9.87 -2.63 10.97
CA LEU A 349 -9.86 -1.46 10.08
C LEU A 349 -8.48 -1.23 9.43
N LEU A 350 -7.39 -1.41 10.19
CA LEU A 350 -6.03 -1.33 9.67
C LEU A 350 -5.83 -2.26 8.47
N LYS A 351 -6.34 -3.50 8.55
CA LYS A 351 -6.29 -4.46 7.45
C LYS A 351 -7.02 -3.97 6.20
N VAL A 352 -8.15 -3.28 6.37
CA VAL A 352 -8.91 -2.68 5.26
C VAL A 352 -8.17 -1.48 4.69
N GLN A 353 -7.55 -0.65 5.54
CA GLN A 353 -6.73 0.46 5.10
C GLN A 353 -5.52 -0.03 4.28
N GLU A 354 -4.77 -1.01 4.79
CA GLU A 354 -3.61 -1.57 4.10
C GLU A 354 -3.97 -2.22 2.74
N LEU A 355 -5.23 -2.65 2.57
CA LEU A 355 -5.76 -3.12 1.30
C LEU A 355 -6.10 -1.98 0.35
N ASP A 356 -6.67 -0.89 0.85
CA ASP A 356 -6.94 0.33 0.07
C ASP A 356 -5.63 0.91 -0.45
N ASP A 357 -4.66 1.06 0.44
CA ASP A 357 -3.28 1.46 0.14
C ASP A 357 -2.62 0.59 -0.92
N TYR A 358 -3.02 -0.69 -1.01
CA TYR A 358 -2.47 -1.59 -2.02
C TYR A 358 -3.26 -1.49 -3.32
N LEU A 359 -4.60 -1.43 -3.31
CA LEU A 359 -5.45 -1.61 -4.49
C LEU A 359 -6.07 -0.32 -5.07
N ASP A 360 -5.90 0.82 -4.40
CA ASP A 360 -6.41 2.15 -4.76
C ASP A 360 -7.94 2.25 -4.99
N ASN A 361 -8.73 1.30 -4.49
CA ASN A 361 -10.20 1.31 -4.64
C ASN A 361 -10.91 0.35 -3.66
N VAL A 362 -10.41 0.23 -2.44
CA VAL A 362 -11.08 -0.55 -1.38
C VAL A 362 -12.04 0.37 -0.66
N ARG A 363 -13.21 0.54 -1.27
CA ARG A 363 -14.31 1.27 -0.63
C ARG A 363 -14.69 0.59 0.67
N GLY A 364 -14.94 1.42 1.68
CA GLY A 364 -15.56 0.94 2.90
C GLY A 364 -16.90 0.25 2.60
N ASN A 365 -17.29 -0.67 3.47
CA ASN A 365 -18.62 -1.24 3.50
C ASN A 365 -19.34 -0.77 4.77
N GLN A 366 -20.61 -1.12 4.96
CA GLN A 366 -21.38 -0.76 6.18
C GLN A 366 -20.67 -1.15 7.49
N ASN A 367 -19.80 -2.16 7.46
CA ASN A 367 -19.03 -2.61 8.61
C ASN A 367 -17.72 -1.85 8.79
N THR A 368 -17.23 -1.04 7.85
CA THR A 368 -16.04 -0.17 8.01
C THR A 368 -16.42 1.31 8.01
N GLU A 369 -17.58 1.66 7.45
CA GLU A 369 -18.18 3.01 7.41
C GLU A 369 -18.34 3.68 8.79
N THR A 370 -18.40 2.90 9.87
CA THR A 370 -18.63 3.42 11.23
C THR A 370 -17.35 3.79 11.99
N GLY A 371 -16.17 3.50 11.43
CA GLY A 371 -14.88 3.73 12.10
C GLY A 371 -14.82 3.09 13.49
N ILE A 372 -14.33 3.86 14.46
CA ILE A 372 -14.25 3.52 15.88
C ILE A 372 -15.20 4.41 16.68
N ALA A 373 -16.20 3.80 17.31
CA ALA A 373 -17.15 4.51 18.16
C ALA A 373 -16.48 5.09 19.41
N ASN A 374 -16.91 6.29 19.78
CA ASN A 374 -16.51 6.94 21.03
C ASN A 374 -17.37 6.43 22.20
N ARG A 375 -16.76 6.31 23.38
CA ARG A 375 -17.48 6.14 24.65
C ARG A 375 -18.15 7.44 25.05
N THR A 376 -19.15 7.36 25.92
CA THR A 376 -19.90 8.55 26.37
C THR A 376 -18.99 9.65 26.95
N ALA A 377 -18.01 9.27 27.78
CA ALA A 377 -17.06 10.24 28.35
C ALA A 377 -16.11 10.83 27.29
N GLU A 378 -15.69 10.03 26.30
CA GLU A 378 -14.91 10.52 25.15
C GLU A 378 -15.73 11.55 24.35
N THR A 379 -16.99 11.25 24.04
CA THR A 379 -17.91 12.16 23.34
C THR A 379 -18.07 13.49 24.06
N ILE A 380 -18.24 13.50 25.39
CA ILE A 380 -18.36 14.74 26.17
C ILE A 380 -17.10 15.63 26.02
N ILE A 381 -15.92 15.02 26.07
CA ILE A 381 -14.65 15.74 25.92
C ILE A 381 -14.50 16.26 24.49
N ILE A 382 -14.80 15.42 23.49
CA ILE A 382 -14.75 15.78 22.06
C ILE A 382 -15.72 16.93 21.76
N ASP A 383 -16.96 16.87 22.23
CA ASP A 383 -17.96 17.91 22.01
C ASP A 383 -17.51 19.24 22.63
N GLY A 384 -16.95 19.20 23.84
CA GLY A 384 -16.39 20.39 24.49
C GLY A 384 -15.20 20.98 23.73
N TYR A 385 -14.31 20.13 23.22
CA TYR A 385 -13.18 20.53 22.39
C TYR A 385 -13.64 21.14 21.06
N ASN A 386 -14.63 20.51 20.40
CA ASN A 386 -15.17 20.98 19.11
C ASN A 386 -15.83 22.35 19.22
N VAL A 387 -16.47 22.70 20.35
CA VAL A 387 -17.01 24.06 20.57
C VAL A 387 -15.89 25.10 20.54
N LEU A 388 -14.75 24.83 21.17
CA LEU A 388 -13.59 25.73 21.16
C LEU A 388 -12.96 25.82 19.77
N LEU A 389 -12.92 24.69 19.04
CA LEU A 389 -12.47 24.68 17.65
C LEU A 389 -13.40 25.50 16.74
N ASP A 390 -14.72 25.37 16.87
CA ASP A 390 -15.71 26.11 16.08
C ASP A 390 -15.55 27.64 16.25
N ASP A 391 -15.35 28.09 17.49
CA ASP A 391 -15.07 29.50 17.79
C ASP A 391 -13.78 29.97 17.10
N ALA A 392 -12.72 29.16 17.12
CA ALA A 392 -11.46 29.47 16.44
C ALA A 392 -11.56 29.43 14.91
N ILE A 393 -12.33 28.50 14.34
CA ILE A 393 -12.61 28.42 12.91
C ILE A 393 -13.35 29.68 12.46
N GLN A 394 -14.34 30.15 13.21
CA GLN A 394 -15.06 31.38 12.89
C GLN A 394 -14.14 32.63 12.90
N VAL A 395 -13.25 32.71 13.88
CA VAL A 395 -12.20 33.75 13.94
C VAL A 395 -11.27 33.64 12.73
N GLY A 396 -10.84 32.43 12.38
CA GLY A 396 -10.00 32.11 11.23
C GLY A 396 -10.62 32.53 9.90
N GLN A 397 -11.88 32.16 9.64
CA GLN A 397 -12.63 32.53 8.44
C GLN A 397 -12.75 34.06 8.30
N THR A 398 -13.02 34.75 9.41
CA THR A 398 -13.10 36.23 9.41
C THR A 398 -11.72 36.87 9.12
N LEU A 399 -10.64 36.29 9.66
CA LEU A 399 -9.28 36.71 9.36
C LEU A 399 -8.91 36.47 7.90
N ALA A 400 -9.31 35.34 7.31
CA ALA A 400 -9.07 35.02 5.91
C ALA A 400 -9.75 36.03 4.98
N GLU A 401 -11.04 36.33 5.21
CA GLU A 401 -11.77 37.35 4.43
C GLU A 401 -11.14 38.74 4.52
N LEU A 402 -10.67 39.14 5.71
CA LEU A 402 -9.96 40.41 5.89
C LEU A 402 -8.54 40.39 5.27
N SER A 403 -7.95 39.21 5.11
CA SER A 403 -6.60 39.05 4.56
C SER A 403 -6.56 39.23 3.05
N LYS A 404 -7.66 38.91 2.34
CA LYS A 404 -7.87 39.21 0.90
C LYS A 404 -7.72 40.70 0.54
N ILE A 405 -7.80 41.59 1.52
CA ILE A 405 -7.54 43.02 1.33
C ILE A 405 -6.03 43.24 1.47
N ALA A 406 -5.39 43.75 0.43
CA ALA A 406 -3.96 44.07 0.44
C ALA A 406 -3.59 44.95 1.65
N PRO A 407 -2.49 44.70 2.37
CA PRO A 407 -2.14 45.43 3.60
C PRO A 407 -2.14 46.96 3.48
N GLY A 408 -1.74 47.48 2.31
CA GLY A 408 -1.74 48.92 1.99
C GLY A 408 -3.13 49.55 1.93
N ASP A 409 -4.14 48.76 1.56
CA ASP A 409 -5.51 49.21 1.29
C ASP A 409 -6.46 49.02 2.49
N ARG A 410 -6.00 48.38 3.56
CA ARG A 410 -6.78 48.16 4.79
C ARG A 410 -7.06 49.47 5.53
N LEU A 411 -8.34 49.73 5.81
CA LEU A 411 -8.80 50.83 6.67
C LEU A 411 -8.30 50.66 8.12
N PRO A 412 -8.16 51.74 8.91
CA PRO A 412 -7.74 51.66 10.32
C PRO A 412 -8.61 50.70 11.15
N GLU A 413 -9.93 50.72 10.94
CA GLU A 413 -10.88 49.82 11.63
C GLU A 413 -10.64 48.35 11.27
N GLN A 414 -10.31 48.05 10.00
CA GLN A 414 -9.98 46.69 9.55
C GLN A 414 -8.65 46.22 10.17
N ARG A 415 -7.66 47.10 10.31
CA ARG A 415 -6.38 46.77 10.98
C ARG A 415 -6.59 46.46 12.47
N ASP A 416 -7.43 47.25 13.15
CA ASP A 416 -7.80 47.00 14.54
C ASP A 416 -8.60 45.71 14.71
N GLN A 417 -9.51 45.40 13.78
CA GLN A 417 -10.26 44.15 13.76
C GLN A 417 -9.34 42.94 13.56
N ILE A 418 -8.41 42.98 12.59
CA ILE A 418 -7.42 41.90 12.37
C ILE A 418 -6.59 41.66 13.63
N ARG A 419 -6.10 42.73 14.27
CA ARG A 419 -5.34 42.61 15.53
C ARG A 419 -6.17 41.96 16.63
N THR A 420 -7.43 42.37 16.79
CA THR A 420 -8.34 41.82 17.81
C THR A 420 -8.63 40.34 17.55
N LEU A 421 -8.86 39.96 16.29
CA LEU A 421 -9.09 38.57 15.89
C LEU A 421 -7.85 37.70 16.09
N ARG A 422 -6.64 38.21 15.81
CA ARG A 422 -5.38 37.49 16.12
C ARG A 422 -5.20 37.26 17.62
N GLN A 423 -5.51 38.25 18.45
CA GLN A 423 -5.50 38.09 19.91
C GLN A 423 -6.55 37.11 20.40
N ALA A 424 -7.76 37.12 19.80
CA ALA A 424 -8.79 36.14 20.11
C ALA A 424 -8.32 34.71 19.74
N ARG A 425 -7.67 34.53 18.59
CA ARG A 425 -7.09 33.25 18.18
C ARG A 425 -6.03 32.75 19.18
N GLU A 426 -5.11 33.61 19.61
CA GLU A 426 -4.11 33.26 20.63
C GLU A 426 -4.76 32.90 21.98
N ALA A 427 -5.81 33.62 22.38
CA ALA A 427 -6.57 33.32 23.59
C ALA A 427 -7.28 31.95 23.51
N ILE A 428 -7.91 31.63 22.37
CA ILE A 428 -8.58 30.34 22.19
C ILE A 428 -7.59 29.17 22.27
N VAL A 429 -6.39 29.27 21.69
CA VAL A 429 -5.34 28.24 21.84
C VAL A 429 -4.98 28.03 23.32
N THR A 430 -4.92 29.11 24.10
CA THR A 430 -4.70 29.03 25.55
C THR A 430 -5.88 28.36 26.27
N GLU A 431 -7.12 28.75 25.92
CA GLU A 431 -8.34 28.16 26.48
C GLU A 431 -8.47 26.67 26.17
N ILE A 432 -8.05 26.22 24.98
CA ILE A 432 -7.99 24.80 24.61
C ILE A 432 -6.99 24.06 25.51
N SER A 433 -5.81 24.62 25.76
CA SER A 433 -4.84 24.00 26.67
C SER A 433 -5.40 23.90 28.10
N GLU A 434 -6.05 24.95 28.59
CA GLU A 434 -6.70 24.95 29.92
C GLU A 434 -7.93 24.02 29.98
N PHE A 435 -8.62 23.77 28.86
CA PHE A 435 -9.79 22.90 28.79
C PHE A 435 -9.46 21.46 29.21
N PHE A 436 -8.35 20.90 28.72
CA PHE A 436 -7.92 19.55 29.09
C PHE A 436 -7.55 19.42 30.57
N GLU A 437 -7.10 20.51 31.19
CA GLU A 437 -6.79 20.57 32.63
C GLU A 437 -8.02 20.85 33.51
N SER A 438 -9.18 21.17 32.92
CA SER A 438 -10.38 21.55 33.67
C SER A 438 -10.93 20.42 34.55
N GLU A 439 -11.51 20.77 35.71
CA GLU A 439 -12.11 19.78 36.63
C GLU A 439 -13.17 18.89 35.95
N SER A 440 -13.89 19.45 34.97
CA SER A 440 -14.91 18.71 34.21
C SER A 440 -14.28 17.63 33.33
N VAL A 441 -13.25 17.97 32.56
CA VAL A 441 -12.55 17.01 31.69
C VAL A 441 -11.85 15.95 32.52
N GLN A 442 -11.15 16.35 33.59
CA GLN A 442 -10.49 15.42 34.51
C GLN A 442 -11.48 14.43 35.16
N ALA A 443 -12.71 14.86 35.44
CA ALA A 443 -13.76 13.97 35.94
C ALA A 443 -14.22 12.94 34.90
N GLU A 444 -14.30 13.30 33.62
CA GLU A 444 -14.63 12.37 32.53
C GLU A 444 -13.48 11.40 32.23
N LEU A 445 -12.23 11.87 32.19
CA LEU A 445 -11.04 11.01 32.05
C LEU A 445 -10.95 9.97 33.18
N ALA A 446 -11.27 10.37 34.41
CA ALA A 446 -11.33 9.45 35.55
C ALA A 446 -12.45 8.41 35.47
N LYS A 447 -13.45 8.57 34.58
CA LYS A 447 -14.42 7.52 34.27
C LYS A 447 -13.84 6.53 33.27
N LEU A 448 -13.12 7.00 32.26
CA LEU A 448 -12.47 6.16 31.24
C LEU A 448 -11.43 5.20 31.84
N GLN A 449 -10.73 5.63 32.89
CA GLN A 449 -9.77 4.80 33.64
C GLN A 449 -10.41 3.64 34.42
N ARG A 450 -11.69 3.74 34.76
CA ARG A 450 -12.41 2.69 35.48
C ARG A 450 -13.00 1.77 34.44
N ASN A 451 -12.27 0.74 34.00
CA ASN A 451 -12.75 -0.25 33.02
C ASN A 451 -14.21 -0.66 33.28
N THR A 452 -15.12 -0.10 32.50
CA THR A 452 -16.56 -0.33 32.55
C THR A 452 -17.00 -0.90 31.21
N ASP A 453 -17.40 -2.18 31.23
CA ASP A 453 -18.07 -2.81 30.10
C ASP A 453 -19.38 -2.06 29.77
N GLY A 454 -19.71 -1.90 28.48
CA GLY A 454 -21.03 -1.46 28.02
C GLY A 454 -21.25 0.04 27.79
N GLU A 455 -20.22 0.80 27.39
CA GLU A 455 -20.32 2.26 27.18
C GLU A 455 -20.51 2.70 25.72
N SER A 456 -20.47 1.76 24.76
CA SER A 456 -20.70 2.03 23.34
C SER A 456 -21.56 0.94 22.71
N ILE A 457 -22.78 1.32 22.30
CA ILE A 457 -23.79 0.40 21.74
C ILE A 457 -23.28 -0.29 20.47
N ASP A 458 -22.54 0.42 19.63
CA ASP A 458 -22.04 -0.11 18.37
C ASP A 458 -20.91 -1.12 18.59
N LEU A 459 -20.02 -0.86 19.56
CA LEU A 459 -18.97 -1.80 19.96
C LEU A 459 -19.56 -3.04 20.64
N ASP A 460 -20.58 -2.88 21.47
CA ASP A 460 -21.28 -4.00 22.10
C ASP A 460 -21.97 -4.89 21.05
N LEU A 461 -22.55 -4.27 20.01
CA LEU A 461 -23.16 -4.99 18.90
C LEU A 461 -22.09 -5.70 18.05
N TYR A 462 -20.98 -5.03 17.73
CA TYR A 462 -19.85 -5.63 17.03
C TYR A 462 -19.31 -6.85 17.79
N ALA A 463 -19.03 -6.68 19.08
CA ALA A 463 -18.53 -7.74 19.95
C ALA A 463 -19.51 -8.92 20.06
N LYS A 464 -20.80 -8.63 20.13
CA LYS A 464 -21.84 -9.65 20.14
C LYS A 464 -21.89 -10.42 18.82
N ASN A 465 -21.91 -9.72 17.68
CA ASN A 465 -21.95 -10.37 16.37
C ASN A 465 -20.74 -11.27 16.16
N LEU A 466 -19.53 -10.79 16.50
CA LEU A 466 -18.31 -11.59 16.40
C LEU A 466 -18.36 -12.86 17.26
N LYS A 467 -18.88 -12.75 18.49
CA LYS A 467 -19.07 -13.92 19.36
C LYS A 467 -20.13 -14.88 18.82
N ASP A 468 -21.24 -14.35 18.30
CA ASP A 468 -22.33 -15.14 17.71
C ASP A 468 -21.87 -15.87 16.43
N ASP A 469 -20.99 -15.25 15.64
CA ASP A 469 -20.36 -15.86 14.46
C ASP A 469 -19.41 -16.98 14.88
N LEU A 470 -18.51 -16.73 15.84
CA LEU A 470 -17.59 -17.75 16.35
C LEU A 470 -18.32 -18.91 17.04
N ALA A 471 -19.46 -18.65 17.67
CA ALA A 471 -20.28 -19.69 18.30
C ALA A 471 -20.91 -20.68 17.30
N GLN A 472 -20.95 -20.33 16.02
CA GLN A 472 -21.41 -21.21 14.94
C GLN A 472 -20.30 -22.10 14.38
N LEU A 473 -19.04 -21.82 14.73
CA LEU A 473 -17.88 -22.58 14.30
C LEU A 473 -17.46 -23.57 15.40
N ASP A 474 -16.93 -24.71 14.99
CA ASP A 474 -16.48 -25.75 15.93
C ASP A 474 -15.24 -25.26 16.71
N ASN A 475 -15.36 -24.98 18.01
CA ASN A 475 -14.26 -24.64 18.92
C ASN A 475 -13.17 -23.71 18.30
N ALA A 476 -13.62 -22.66 17.62
CA ALA A 476 -12.74 -21.75 16.88
C ALA A 476 -12.28 -20.56 17.73
N VAL A 477 -11.04 -20.13 17.50
CA VAL A 477 -10.49 -18.88 18.04
C VAL A 477 -9.93 -18.03 16.89
N ILE A 478 -9.99 -16.72 17.04
CA ILE A 478 -9.27 -15.80 16.16
C ILE A 478 -8.00 -15.33 16.84
N LEU A 479 -6.86 -15.47 16.15
CA LEU A 479 -5.56 -14.96 16.56
C LEU A 479 -5.21 -13.72 15.73
N TYR A 480 -5.11 -12.59 16.41
CA TYR A 480 -4.64 -11.30 15.90
C TYR A 480 -3.28 -10.96 16.51
N PRO A 481 -2.16 -11.24 15.84
CA PRO A 481 -0.87 -10.67 16.20
C PRO A 481 -0.84 -9.18 15.84
N LEU A 482 -0.24 -8.36 16.69
CA LEU A 482 0.08 -6.95 16.42
C LEU A 482 1.58 -6.73 16.62
N VAL A 483 2.26 -6.30 15.55
CA VAL A 483 3.71 -6.09 15.52
C VAL A 483 4.05 -4.63 15.85
N LEU A 484 4.49 -4.40 17.08
CA LEU A 484 4.99 -3.10 17.53
C LEU A 484 6.51 -3.02 17.39
N GLY A 485 7.09 -1.84 17.58
CA GLY A 485 8.53 -1.63 17.41
C GLY A 485 9.39 -2.49 18.35
N ASP A 486 8.91 -2.73 19.58
CA ASP A 486 9.66 -3.35 20.68
C ASP A 486 9.05 -4.68 21.19
N ARG A 487 7.83 -5.02 20.78
CA ARG A 487 7.11 -6.22 21.22
C ARG A 487 6.11 -6.72 20.19
N LEU A 488 5.65 -7.94 20.43
CA LEU A 488 4.54 -8.57 19.75
C LEU A 488 3.38 -8.76 20.74
N GLU A 489 2.20 -8.29 20.39
CA GLU A 489 0.97 -8.55 21.14
C GLU A 489 0.17 -9.65 20.44
N LEU A 490 -0.22 -10.69 21.17
CA LEU A 490 -1.02 -11.81 20.67
C LEU A 490 -2.43 -11.70 21.23
N ILE A 491 -3.37 -11.20 20.43
CA ILE A 491 -4.76 -11.00 20.83
C ILE A 491 -5.58 -12.23 20.41
N VAL A 492 -6.35 -12.78 21.35
CA VAL A 492 -7.22 -13.94 21.10
C VAL A 492 -8.67 -13.61 21.41
N ILE A 493 -9.55 -13.95 20.46
CA ILE A 493 -11.00 -13.85 20.60
C ILE A 493 -11.62 -15.23 20.44
N SER A 494 -12.53 -15.59 21.34
CA SER A 494 -13.33 -16.81 21.27
C SER A 494 -14.80 -16.53 21.54
N ALA A 495 -15.66 -17.50 21.21
CA ALA A 495 -17.08 -17.42 21.52
C ALA A 495 -17.39 -17.56 23.02
N THR A 496 -16.55 -18.28 23.75
CA THR A 496 -16.86 -18.82 25.09
C THR A 496 -16.16 -18.11 26.24
N ALA A 497 -15.07 -17.38 25.98
CA ALA A 497 -14.31 -16.66 26.98
C ALA A 497 -14.24 -15.15 26.68
N PRO A 498 -13.99 -14.30 27.71
CA PRO A 498 -13.58 -12.93 27.48
C PRO A 498 -12.33 -12.86 26.59
N PRO A 499 -12.23 -11.89 25.67
CA PRO A 499 -11.00 -11.65 24.91
C PRO A 499 -9.81 -11.44 25.83
N PHE A 500 -8.65 -11.94 25.43
CA PHE A 500 -7.42 -11.82 26.21
C PHE A 500 -6.23 -11.60 25.27
N ARG A 501 -5.07 -11.26 25.86
CA ARG A 501 -3.82 -11.14 25.11
C ARG A 501 -2.60 -11.69 25.84
N ARG A 502 -1.52 -11.90 25.11
CA ARG A 502 -0.17 -12.18 25.62
C ARG A 502 0.85 -11.26 24.96
N THR A 503 1.69 -10.63 25.77
CA THR A 503 2.79 -9.79 25.31
C THR A 503 4.07 -10.62 25.20
N VAL A 504 4.77 -10.50 24.08
CA VAL A 504 6.04 -11.18 23.81
C VAL A 504 7.12 -10.12 23.52
N PRO A 505 8.19 -10.03 24.35
CA PRO A 505 9.24 -9.04 24.15
C PRO A 505 10.14 -9.44 22.97
N ILE A 506 9.98 -8.76 21.84
CA ILE A 506 10.78 -8.93 20.62
C ILE A 506 10.67 -7.67 19.75
N SER A 507 11.80 -7.15 19.27
CA SER A 507 11.76 -6.00 18.37
C SER A 507 11.17 -6.38 17.01
N ARG A 508 10.52 -5.44 16.32
CA ARG A 508 10.04 -5.62 14.93
C ARG A 508 11.15 -6.14 14.01
N ILE A 509 12.37 -5.62 14.18
CA ILE A 509 13.56 -6.00 13.40
C ILE A 509 13.93 -7.47 13.64
N ASP A 510 13.99 -7.90 14.91
CA ASP A 510 14.34 -9.27 15.25
C ASP A 510 13.24 -10.27 14.84
N LEU A 511 11.96 -9.88 14.94
CA LEU A 511 10.84 -10.68 14.46
C LEU A 511 10.92 -10.88 12.95
N ASN A 512 11.10 -9.80 12.18
CA ASN A 512 11.23 -9.85 10.72
C ASN A 512 12.43 -10.71 10.30
N LYS A 513 13.54 -10.62 11.04
CA LYS A 513 14.69 -11.51 10.83
C LYS A 513 14.35 -12.99 11.07
N ALA A 514 13.62 -13.30 12.16
CA ALA A 514 13.21 -14.67 12.45
C ALA A 514 12.26 -15.24 11.35
N ILE A 515 11.38 -14.39 10.80
CA ILE A 515 10.50 -14.74 9.68
C ILE A 515 11.33 -15.03 8.42
N LEU A 516 12.31 -14.18 8.10
CA LEU A 516 13.19 -14.36 6.96
C LEU A 516 14.05 -15.64 7.09
N ASP A 517 14.61 -15.90 8.27
CA ASP A 517 15.38 -17.10 8.55
C ASP A 517 14.52 -18.37 8.36
N TYR A 518 13.27 -18.35 8.86
CA TYR A 518 12.31 -19.43 8.66
C TYR A 518 11.95 -19.63 7.18
N ARG A 519 11.66 -18.55 6.47
CA ARG A 519 11.40 -18.59 5.03
C ARG A 519 12.56 -19.18 4.25
N ASN A 520 13.78 -18.74 4.55
CA ASN A 520 14.98 -19.27 3.92
C ASN A 520 15.19 -20.76 4.18
N ALA A 521 14.87 -21.24 5.39
CA ALA A 521 14.93 -22.66 5.72
C ALA A 521 13.88 -23.49 4.96
N LEU A 522 12.70 -22.92 4.68
CA LEU A 522 11.65 -23.58 3.90
C LEU A 522 11.96 -23.64 2.41
N THR A 523 12.37 -22.52 1.80
CA THR A 523 12.25 -22.34 0.34
C THR A 523 13.56 -22.49 -0.41
N ARG A 524 14.72 -22.24 0.22
CA ARG A 524 16.01 -22.27 -0.47
C ARG A 524 16.33 -23.67 -0.98
N PRO A 525 16.66 -23.87 -2.27
CA PRO A 525 16.89 -25.19 -2.84
C PRO A 525 17.87 -26.08 -2.06
N GLN A 526 18.93 -25.48 -1.50
CA GLN A 526 19.92 -26.22 -0.71
C GLN A 526 19.41 -26.70 0.66
N GLN A 527 18.34 -26.08 1.19
CA GLN A 527 17.75 -26.41 2.50
C GLN A 527 16.55 -27.36 2.40
N ARG A 528 15.97 -27.58 1.20
CA ARG A 528 14.76 -28.42 1.01
C ARG A 528 14.91 -29.89 1.44
N HIS A 529 16.13 -30.34 1.73
CA HIS A 529 16.43 -31.67 2.26
C HIS A 529 16.81 -31.67 3.75
N ASN A 530 16.89 -30.50 4.38
CA ASN A 530 17.38 -30.29 5.74
C ASN A 530 16.22 -30.00 6.70
N LEU A 531 15.51 -31.07 7.10
CA LEU A 531 14.38 -30.97 8.03
C LEU A 531 14.76 -30.30 9.37
N ASN A 532 16.00 -30.50 9.84
CA ASN A 532 16.45 -29.92 11.10
C ASN A 532 16.55 -28.38 11.05
N ALA A 533 16.96 -27.82 9.90
CA ALA A 533 17.04 -26.37 9.75
C ALA A 533 15.65 -25.74 9.86
N VAL A 534 14.67 -26.27 9.11
CA VAL A 534 13.29 -25.77 9.18
C VAL A 534 12.68 -25.99 10.56
N GLN A 535 12.87 -27.15 11.20
CA GLN A 535 12.39 -27.40 12.57
C GLN A 535 12.97 -26.40 13.59
N THR A 536 14.24 -26.02 13.44
CA THR A 536 14.90 -25.07 14.35
C THR A 536 14.33 -23.66 14.19
N SER A 537 14.28 -23.14 12.96
CA SER A 537 13.72 -21.81 12.69
C SER A 537 12.22 -21.74 12.97
N SER A 538 11.50 -22.82 12.67
CA SER A 538 10.07 -22.96 12.92
C SER A 538 9.77 -22.95 14.41
N LYS A 539 10.57 -23.67 15.21
CA LYS A 539 10.44 -23.66 16.66
C LYS A 539 10.63 -22.26 17.26
N ASN A 540 11.58 -21.48 16.74
CA ASN A 540 11.77 -20.11 17.20
C ASN A 540 10.48 -19.27 17.01
N LEU A 541 9.81 -19.39 15.85
CA LEU A 541 8.53 -18.71 15.62
C LEU A 541 7.37 -19.32 16.42
N TYR A 542 7.34 -20.64 16.64
CA TYR A 542 6.37 -21.28 17.55
C TYR A 542 6.47 -20.71 18.97
N ASP A 543 7.70 -20.59 19.49
CA ASP A 543 7.97 -20.08 20.84
C ASP A 543 7.53 -18.61 21.00
N LEU A 544 7.47 -17.86 19.90
CA LEU A 544 6.99 -16.47 19.85
C LEU A 544 5.47 -16.37 19.66
N LEU A 545 4.87 -17.21 18.81
CA LEU A 545 3.48 -17.02 18.34
C LEU A 545 2.46 -17.90 19.04
N ILE A 546 2.84 -19.12 19.44
CA ILE A 546 1.89 -20.14 19.93
C ILE A 546 2.21 -20.57 21.36
N ALA A 547 3.48 -20.76 21.71
CA ALA A 547 3.85 -21.18 23.06
C ALA A 547 3.28 -20.29 24.18
N PRO A 548 3.21 -18.94 24.03
CA PRO A 548 2.60 -18.07 25.04
C PRO A 548 1.09 -18.30 25.24
N LEU A 549 0.41 -18.90 24.27
CA LEU A 549 -1.04 -19.12 24.23
C LEU A 549 -1.42 -20.58 24.52
N ARG A 550 -0.47 -21.51 24.59
CA ARG A 550 -0.74 -22.96 24.57
C ARG A 550 -1.73 -23.40 25.64
N ASP A 551 -1.49 -22.98 26.87
CA ASP A 551 -2.33 -23.38 28.00
C ASP A 551 -3.75 -22.77 27.87
N ASP A 552 -3.86 -21.57 27.29
CA ASP A 552 -5.14 -20.91 27.00
C ASP A 552 -5.92 -21.64 25.89
N LEU A 553 -5.25 -22.04 24.80
CA LEU A 553 -5.85 -22.79 23.70
C LEU A 553 -6.32 -24.18 24.16
N GLU A 554 -5.58 -24.82 25.06
CA GLU A 554 -5.99 -26.10 25.67
C GLU A 554 -7.22 -25.91 26.58
N GLU A 555 -7.25 -24.87 27.42
CA GLU A 555 -8.40 -24.57 28.29
C GLU A 555 -9.68 -24.27 27.50
N LEU A 556 -9.54 -23.57 26.37
CA LEU A 556 -10.65 -23.28 25.46
C LEU A 556 -11.11 -24.50 24.65
N GLY A 557 -10.34 -25.59 24.65
CA GLY A 557 -10.60 -26.75 23.81
C GLY A 557 -10.50 -26.43 22.31
N THR A 558 -9.60 -25.51 21.93
CA THR A 558 -9.50 -25.01 20.55
C THR A 558 -9.19 -26.13 19.56
N GLU A 559 -9.96 -26.18 18.47
CA GLU A 559 -9.73 -27.08 17.33
C GLU A 559 -9.35 -26.31 16.06
N ASN A 560 -9.84 -25.07 15.93
CA ASN A 560 -9.69 -24.25 14.74
C ASN A 560 -9.06 -22.89 15.10
N ILE A 561 -7.93 -22.57 14.47
CA ILE A 561 -7.29 -21.25 14.60
C ILE A 561 -7.56 -20.46 13.32
N ILE A 562 -8.29 -19.37 13.47
CA ILE A 562 -8.49 -18.35 12.44
C ILE A 562 -7.37 -17.32 12.60
N TYR A 563 -6.46 -17.25 11.64
CA TYR A 563 -5.26 -16.43 11.69
C TYR A 563 -5.45 -15.15 10.89
N ALA A 564 -5.25 -14.01 11.54
CA ALA A 564 -5.34 -12.68 10.95
C ALA A 564 -3.99 -11.94 11.09
N PRO A 565 -2.96 -12.30 10.29
CA PRO A 565 -1.59 -11.79 10.47
C PRO A 565 -1.43 -10.28 10.22
N ASP A 566 -0.43 -9.69 10.87
CA ASP A 566 0.05 -8.31 10.71
C ASP A 566 1.48 -8.27 10.13
N GLY A 567 1.73 -7.36 9.20
CA GLY A 567 3.02 -7.21 8.50
C GLY A 567 3.59 -8.52 7.95
N GLN A 568 4.91 -8.72 8.13
CA GLN A 568 5.62 -9.88 7.58
C GLN A 568 5.16 -11.24 8.11
N LEU A 569 4.35 -11.27 9.17
CA LEU A 569 3.74 -12.52 9.66
C LEU A 569 2.78 -13.14 8.63
N ARG A 570 2.34 -12.39 7.61
CA ARG A 570 1.58 -12.90 6.44
C ARG A 570 2.36 -13.94 5.65
N TYR A 571 3.69 -13.89 5.69
CA TYR A 571 4.54 -14.87 5.04
C TYR A 571 4.72 -16.16 5.88
N VAL A 572 4.20 -16.23 7.10
CA VAL A 572 4.40 -17.37 8.00
C VAL A 572 3.24 -18.37 7.87
N PRO A 573 3.46 -19.56 7.30
CA PRO A 573 2.48 -20.65 7.35
C PRO A 573 2.36 -21.19 8.78
N LEU A 574 1.33 -20.76 9.52
CA LEU A 574 1.13 -21.16 10.91
C LEU A 574 1.07 -22.69 11.08
N ALA A 575 0.51 -23.39 10.09
CA ALA A 575 0.45 -24.85 10.00
C ALA A 575 1.81 -25.55 10.17
N ALA A 576 2.90 -24.93 9.74
CA ALA A 576 4.25 -25.49 9.79
C ALA A 576 5.10 -24.97 10.95
N LEU A 577 4.48 -24.38 11.97
CA LEU A 577 5.16 -24.11 13.24
C LEU A 577 5.39 -25.42 14.01
N TYR A 578 6.62 -25.62 14.50
CA TYR A 578 7.06 -26.86 15.15
C TYR A 578 7.23 -26.64 16.64
N ASP A 579 6.52 -27.40 17.47
CA ASP A 579 6.57 -27.23 18.93
C ASP A 579 7.82 -27.86 19.58
N GLY A 580 8.52 -28.73 18.83
CA GLY A 580 9.63 -29.56 19.31
C GLY A 580 9.36 -31.05 19.21
N GLU A 581 8.10 -31.44 19.00
CA GLU A 581 7.64 -32.81 18.84
C GLU A 581 6.89 -32.97 17.50
N GLN A 582 5.93 -32.09 17.22
CA GLN A 582 5.01 -32.16 16.10
C GLN A 582 4.74 -30.79 15.44
N TRP A 583 4.17 -30.81 14.25
CA TRP A 583 3.76 -29.60 13.54
C TRP A 583 2.41 -29.10 14.05
N LEU A 584 2.19 -27.78 14.05
CA LEU A 584 0.96 -27.18 14.59
C LEU A 584 -0.31 -27.70 13.91
N ILE A 585 -0.23 -27.96 12.60
CA ILE A 585 -1.32 -28.53 11.80
C ILE A 585 -1.77 -29.91 12.31
N GLU A 586 -0.95 -30.63 13.06
CA GLU A 586 -1.34 -31.93 13.65
C GLU A 586 -2.31 -31.74 14.82
N ASN A 587 -2.32 -30.57 15.48
CA ASN A 587 -3.24 -30.25 16.58
C ASN A 587 -4.45 -29.43 16.16
N TYR A 588 -4.26 -28.46 15.27
CA TYR A 588 -5.27 -27.46 14.93
C TYR A 588 -5.50 -27.39 13.44
N SER A 589 -6.75 -27.19 13.02
CA SER A 589 -7.04 -26.70 11.68
C SER A 589 -6.73 -25.20 11.62
N ILE A 590 -6.15 -24.76 10.51
CA ILE A 590 -5.70 -23.38 10.32
C ILE A 590 -6.45 -22.76 9.14
N ASN A 591 -7.12 -21.65 9.39
CA ASN A 591 -7.77 -20.84 8.36
C ASN A 591 -7.24 -19.40 8.44
N ASN A 592 -6.98 -18.75 7.31
CA ASN A 592 -6.55 -17.36 7.29
C ASN A 592 -7.72 -16.47 6.91
N ILE A 593 -7.74 -15.25 7.43
CA ILE A 593 -8.68 -14.23 7.01
C ILE A 593 -7.95 -12.94 6.69
N THR A 594 -8.50 -12.21 5.73
CA THR A 594 -8.05 -10.86 5.40
C THR A 594 -8.38 -9.93 6.57
N ALA A 595 -9.67 -9.82 6.90
CA ALA A 595 -10.24 -9.11 8.03
C ALA A 595 -11.55 -9.80 8.46
N VAL A 596 -11.96 -9.64 9.71
CA VAL A 596 -13.25 -10.13 10.21
C VAL A 596 -14.40 -9.41 9.52
N SER A 597 -14.33 -8.09 9.34
CA SER A 597 -15.39 -7.30 8.67
C SER A 597 -15.65 -7.68 7.21
N LEU A 598 -14.71 -8.41 6.59
CA LEU A 598 -14.77 -8.87 5.20
C LEU A 598 -15.10 -10.36 5.08
N THR A 599 -15.23 -11.09 6.20
CA THR A 599 -15.43 -12.54 6.19
C THR A 599 -16.81 -12.89 6.72
N ASN A 600 -17.63 -13.55 5.90
CA ASN A 600 -18.90 -14.11 6.34
C ASN A 600 -18.71 -15.54 6.86
N PHE A 601 -18.68 -15.71 8.18
CA PHE A 601 -18.54 -17.02 8.83
C PHE A 601 -19.84 -17.84 8.90
N THR A 602 -20.99 -17.25 8.54
CA THR A 602 -22.28 -17.94 8.65
C THR A 602 -22.61 -18.84 7.45
N ASP A 603 -21.88 -18.66 6.35
CA ASP A 603 -22.03 -19.49 5.15
C ASP A 603 -21.51 -20.90 5.40
N LYS A 604 -22.33 -21.90 5.09
CA LYS A 604 -21.98 -23.31 5.29
C LYS A 604 -21.46 -23.96 4.01
N PRO A 605 -20.55 -24.95 4.10
CA PRO A 605 -20.09 -25.69 2.94
C PRO A 605 -21.23 -26.31 2.12
N SER A 606 -21.23 -26.14 0.79
CA SER A 606 -22.18 -26.82 -0.08
C SER A 606 -21.95 -28.33 -0.06
N GLY A 607 -23.03 -29.11 0.11
CA GLY A 607 -22.96 -30.57 0.11
C GLY A 607 -22.84 -31.20 -1.29
N LYS A 608 -22.98 -30.42 -2.37
CA LYS A 608 -22.88 -30.92 -3.75
C LYS A 608 -21.73 -30.23 -4.47
N LEU A 609 -20.65 -30.96 -4.72
CA LEU A 609 -19.47 -30.43 -5.42
C LEU A 609 -19.76 -30.30 -6.92
N SER A 610 -19.42 -29.15 -7.50
CA SER A 610 -19.44 -28.84 -8.93
C SER A 610 -18.18 -28.05 -9.27
N VAL A 611 -17.31 -28.63 -10.08
CA VAL A 611 -15.94 -28.14 -10.24
C VAL A 611 -15.70 -27.69 -11.68
N LEU A 612 -15.12 -26.50 -11.84
CA LEU A 612 -14.46 -26.08 -13.07
C LEU A 612 -12.96 -26.13 -12.85
N ALA A 613 -12.24 -26.92 -13.64
CA ALA A 613 -10.82 -27.18 -13.45
C ALA A 613 -10.02 -26.93 -14.74
N GLY A 614 -8.97 -26.11 -14.65
CA GLY A 614 -8.09 -25.80 -15.78
C GLY A 614 -6.62 -26.06 -15.45
N ALA A 615 -5.84 -26.46 -16.46
CA ALA A 615 -4.41 -26.70 -16.29
C ALA A 615 -3.55 -26.04 -17.38
N PHE A 616 -2.42 -25.50 -16.95
CA PHE A 616 -1.35 -25.01 -17.80
C PHE A 616 -0.39 -26.15 -18.16
N THR A 617 -0.23 -26.48 -19.45
CA THR A 617 0.36 -27.78 -19.84
C THR A 617 1.63 -27.68 -20.67
N ASP A 618 1.69 -26.86 -21.72
CA ASP A 618 2.61 -27.16 -22.84
C ASP A 618 3.54 -26.03 -23.30
N THR A 619 3.42 -24.81 -22.77
CA THR A 619 4.10 -23.64 -23.34
C THR A 619 5.01 -22.94 -22.33
N THR A 620 6.32 -22.90 -22.61
CA THR A 620 7.17 -21.90 -21.96
C THR A 620 6.66 -20.53 -22.39
N SER A 621 6.25 -19.72 -21.43
CA SER A 621 5.64 -18.41 -21.68
C SER A 621 6.52 -17.32 -21.09
N SER A 622 6.86 -16.31 -21.90
CA SER A 622 7.50 -15.10 -21.42
C SER A 622 6.49 -13.96 -21.49
N ILE A 623 6.15 -13.42 -20.33
CA ILE A 623 5.10 -12.42 -20.18
C ILE A 623 5.72 -11.15 -19.62
N ALA A 624 5.55 -10.05 -20.35
CA ALA A 624 5.83 -8.71 -19.85
C ALA A 624 4.67 -8.23 -18.99
N VAL A 625 4.95 -7.77 -17.77
CA VAL A 625 3.99 -7.07 -16.90
C VAL A 625 4.68 -5.88 -16.27
N GLY A 626 4.13 -4.69 -16.48
CA GLY A 626 4.82 -3.44 -16.14
C GLY A 626 6.17 -3.35 -16.85
N SER A 627 7.22 -3.07 -16.08
CA SER A 627 8.61 -3.02 -16.55
C SER A 627 9.34 -4.37 -16.49
N ARG A 628 8.66 -5.44 -16.05
CA ARG A 628 9.27 -6.74 -15.72
C ARG A 628 8.90 -7.81 -16.73
N ASN A 629 9.85 -8.70 -17.02
CA ASN A 629 9.64 -9.88 -17.84
C ASN A 629 9.72 -11.13 -16.96
N PHE A 630 8.66 -11.94 -16.98
CA PHE A 630 8.58 -13.21 -16.27
C PHE A 630 8.61 -14.37 -17.25
N THR A 631 9.42 -15.39 -16.97
CA THR A 631 9.46 -16.62 -17.76
C THR A 631 8.92 -17.78 -16.93
N PHE A 632 7.93 -18.48 -17.49
CA PHE A 632 7.28 -19.62 -16.86
C PHE A 632 7.53 -20.88 -17.65
N ASP A 633 8.01 -21.92 -16.96
CA ASP A 633 8.16 -23.25 -17.52
C ASP A 633 6.82 -24.02 -17.50
N PRO A 634 6.65 -25.03 -18.38
CA PRO A 634 5.50 -25.94 -18.32
C PRO A 634 5.35 -26.62 -16.95
N LEU A 635 4.11 -26.92 -16.56
CA LEU A 635 3.77 -27.65 -15.34
C LEU A 635 3.42 -29.11 -15.69
N PRO A 636 4.40 -30.04 -15.70
CA PRO A 636 4.20 -31.40 -16.20
C PRO A 636 3.16 -32.23 -15.44
N TYR A 637 2.81 -31.88 -14.21
CA TYR A 637 1.81 -32.58 -13.40
C TYR A 637 0.43 -31.91 -13.38
N ALA A 638 0.32 -30.63 -13.78
CA ALA A 638 -0.94 -29.87 -13.75
C ALA A 638 -2.07 -30.55 -14.54
N GLN A 639 -1.79 -31.07 -15.74
CA GLN A 639 -2.82 -31.82 -16.49
C GLN A 639 -3.31 -33.04 -15.71
N SER A 640 -2.37 -33.83 -15.19
CA SER A 640 -2.70 -35.06 -14.47
C SER A 640 -3.39 -34.80 -13.12
N GLU A 641 -3.15 -33.65 -12.49
CA GLU A 641 -3.87 -33.13 -11.33
C GLU A 641 -5.35 -32.92 -11.66
N VAL A 642 -5.64 -32.14 -12.71
CA VAL A 642 -7.02 -31.88 -13.15
C VAL A 642 -7.74 -33.14 -13.62
N GLU A 643 -7.03 -34.04 -14.32
CA GLU A 643 -7.60 -35.34 -14.70
C GLU A 643 -7.96 -36.19 -13.47
N THR A 644 -7.13 -36.19 -12.44
CA THR A 644 -7.39 -36.94 -11.19
C THR A 644 -8.56 -36.33 -10.43
N LEU A 645 -8.64 -35.00 -10.35
CA LEU A 645 -9.79 -34.27 -9.82
C LEU A 645 -11.09 -34.67 -10.53
N ALA A 646 -11.08 -34.73 -11.86
CA ALA A 646 -12.25 -35.14 -12.64
C ALA A 646 -12.67 -36.60 -12.41
N THR A 647 -11.73 -37.49 -12.07
CA THR A 647 -12.07 -38.87 -11.65
C THR A 647 -12.62 -38.94 -10.23
N THR A 648 -12.18 -38.03 -9.35
CA THR A 648 -12.56 -38.00 -7.93
C THR A 648 -13.95 -37.37 -7.76
N ILE A 649 -14.24 -36.31 -8.51
CA ILE A 649 -15.51 -35.60 -8.50
C ILE A 649 -16.12 -35.67 -9.90
N ALA A 650 -17.12 -36.53 -10.07
CA ALA A 650 -17.73 -36.78 -11.38
C ALA A 650 -18.38 -35.53 -12.02
N ALA A 651 -18.73 -34.52 -11.22
CA ALA A 651 -19.25 -33.23 -11.66
C ALA A 651 -18.12 -32.20 -11.88
N THR A 652 -17.05 -32.60 -12.56
CA THR A 652 -15.93 -31.73 -12.93
C THR A 652 -15.92 -31.47 -14.43
N THR A 653 -15.91 -30.19 -14.79
CA THR A 653 -15.67 -29.71 -16.16
C THR A 653 -14.20 -29.33 -16.28
N THR A 654 -13.50 -29.83 -17.30
CA THR A 654 -12.06 -29.62 -17.49
C THR A 654 -11.74 -28.66 -18.65
N ARG A 655 -10.60 -27.96 -18.56
CA ARG A 655 -10.03 -27.09 -19.60
C ARG A 655 -8.52 -27.34 -19.72
N PHE A 656 -8.04 -27.52 -20.95
CA PHE A 656 -6.63 -27.79 -21.26
C PHE A 656 -6.24 -27.06 -22.54
N GLY A 657 -4.94 -26.88 -22.79
CA GLY A 657 -4.49 -26.28 -24.04
C GLY A 657 -5.09 -24.89 -24.25
N ASP A 658 -5.51 -24.59 -25.47
CA ASP A 658 -6.12 -23.29 -25.82
C ASP A 658 -7.49 -23.06 -25.16
N ASP A 659 -8.17 -24.13 -24.72
CA ASP A 659 -9.46 -24.01 -23.99
C ASP A 659 -9.24 -23.51 -22.55
N PHE A 660 -8.02 -23.58 -22.02
CA PHE A 660 -7.67 -22.96 -20.75
C PHE A 660 -7.17 -21.51 -20.99
N SER A 661 -8.14 -20.60 -21.09
CA SER A 661 -7.97 -19.18 -21.39
C SER A 661 -8.61 -18.26 -20.34
N ALA A 662 -8.41 -16.94 -20.47
CA ALA A 662 -9.06 -15.95 -19.61
C ALA A 662 -10.60 -15.94 -19.74
N ASP A 663 -11.17 -16.56 -20.78
CA ASP A 663 -12.63 -16.65 -20.98
C ASP A 663 -13.31 -17.54 -19.93
N ILE A 664 -12.53 -18.31 -19.15
CA ILE A 664 -13.05 -19.09 -18.01
C ILE A 664 -13.87 -18.21 -17.04
N ARG A 665 -13.56 -16.91 -16.95
CA ARG A 665 -14.29 -15.93 -16.12
C ARG A 665 -15.78 -15.81 -16.48
N PHE A 666 -16.17 -16.20 -17.69
CA PHE A 666 -17.57 -16.21 -18.12
C PHE A 666 -18.29 -17.51 -17.80
N GLU A 667 -17.58 -18.50 -17.23
CA GLU A 667 -18.13 -19.81 -16.86
C GLU A 667 -18.14 -20.05 -15.35
N VAL A 668 -17.29 -19.35 -14.59
CA VAL A 668 -17.06 -19.62 -13.16
C VAL A 668 -18.33 -19.54 -12.30
N GLU A 669 -19.33 -18.74 -12.67
CA GLU A 669 -20.60 -18.58 -11.93
C GLU A 669 -21.42 -19.89 -11.84
N ASP A 670 -21.24 -20.82 -12.78
CA ASP A 670 -21.98 -22.09 -12.83
C ASP A 670 -21.44 -23.15 -11.84
N TYR A 671 -20.32 -22.87 -11.17
CA TYR A 671 -19.58 -23.83 -10.35
C TYR A 671 -19.39 -23.30 -8.94
N ASN A 672 -19.25 -24.23 -7.98
CA ASN A 672 -18.95 -23.86 -6.59
C ASN A 672 -17.50 -24.12 -6.19
N ILE A 673 -16.73 -24.77 -7.07
CA ILE A 673 -15.29 -24.90 -6.94
C ILE A 673 -14.65 -24.53 -8.28
N VAL A 674 -13.69 -23.61 -8.24
CA VAL A 674 -12.84 -23.28 -9.38
C VAL A 674 -11.42 -23.71 -9.04
N HIS A 675 -10.81 -24.55 -9.85
CA HIS A 675 -9.46 -25.08 -9.65
C HIS A 675 -8.57 -24.70 -10.83
N LEU A 676 -7.56 -23.87 -10.59
CA LEU A 676 -6.62 -23.40 -11.60
C LEU A 676 -5.23 -23.95 -11.29
N ALA A 677 -4.84 -25.03 -11.97
CA ALA A 677 -3.49 -25.58 -11.94
C ALA A 677 -2.58 -24.80 -12.90
N THR A 678 -2.26 -23.57 -12.50
CA THR A 678 -1.56 -22.60 -13.35
C THR A 678 -0.63 -21.68 -12.56
N HIS A 679 0.32 -21.06 -13.28
CA HIS A 679 1.17 -20.01 -12.75
C HIS A 679 0.36 -18.78 -12.35
N ALA A 680 0.61 -18.30 -11.14
CA ALA A 680 0.23 -16.95 -10.74
C ALA A 680 1.44 -16.26 -10.11
N GLN A 681 1.64 -14.99 -10.43
CA GLN A 681 2.73 -14.18 -9.92
C GLN A 681 2.14 -13.06 -9.08
N PHE A 682 2.59 -12.94 -7.83
CA PHE A 682 2.18 -11.87 -6.94
C PHE A 682 3.39 -11.02 -6.57
N VAL A 683 3.28 -9.74 -6.88
CA VAL A 683 4.36 -8.76 -6.83
C VAL A 683 4.05 -7.75 -5.73
N SER A 684 5.04 -7.49 -4.88
CA SER A 684 4.93 -6.46 -3.85
C SER A 684 4.97 -5.06 -4.47
N GLY A 685 4.11 -4.16 -3.97
CA GLY A 685 4.11 -2.73 -4.30
C GLY A 685 3.30 -2.31 -5.53
N THR A 686 2.86 -3.24 -6.39
CA THR A 686 2.08 -2.90 -7.60
C THR A 686 1.07 -4.02 -7.93
N PRO A 687 -0.21 -3.89 -7.57
CA PRO A 687 -1.24 -4.89 -7.86
C PRO A 687 -1.41 -5.21 -9.34
N GLU A 688 -1.20 -4.24 -10.21
CA GLU A 688 -1.27 -4.36 -11.67
C GLU A 688 -0.21 -5.32 -12.20
N GLU A 689 0.90 -5.49 -11.46
CA GLU A 689 1.93 -6.47 -11.76
C GLU A 689 1.64 -7.88 -11.24
N SER A 690 0.57 -8.05 -10.46
CA SER A 690 0.13 -9.35 -9.94
C SER A 690 -0.94 -9.97 -10.86
N PHE A 691 -0.72 -11.21 -11.32
CA PHE A 691 -1.59 -11.84 -12.33
C PHE A 691 -1.67 -13.37 -12.25
N ILE A 692 -2.76 -13.90 -12.80
CA ILE A 692 -2.97 -15.32 -13.13
C ILE A 692 -2.68 -15.51 -14.61
N LEU A 693 -1.84 -16.50 -14.93
CA LEU A 693 -1.51 -16.86 -16.31
C LEU A 693 -2.41 -17.99 -16.81
N PHE A 694 -2.77 -17.96 -18.08
CA PHE A 694 -3.50 -19.01 -18.78
C PHE A 694 -2.65 -19.65 -19.87
N ASN A 695 -3.01 -20.86 -20.30
CA ASN A 695 -2.17 -21.65 -21.22
C ASN A 695 -2.02 -20.98 -22.59
N ASN A 696 -3.01 -20.22 -23.01
CA ASN A 696 -2.98 -19.41 -24.23
C ASN A 696 -2.20 -18.07 -24.09
N GLN A 697 -1.39 -17.93 -23.02
CA GLN A 697 -0.57 -16.75 -22.70
C GLN A 697 -1.37 -15.49 -22.32
N GLN A 698 -2.70 -15.57 -22.25
CA GLN A 698 -3.48 -14.50 -21.65
C GLN A 698 -3.23 -14.43 -20.15
N LYS A 699 -3.31 -13.23 -19.59
CA LYS A 699 -3.19 -12.97 -18.16
C LYS A 699 -4.44 -12.29 -17.63
N GLN A 700 -4.75 -12.49 -16.35
CA GLN A 700 -5.76 -11.72 -15.63
C GLN A 700 -5.08 -11.13 -14.40
N THR A 701 -5.01 -9.80 -14.35
CA THR A 701 -4.44 -9.08 -13.20
C THR A 701 -5.37 -9.16 -12.00
N LEU A 702 -4.90 -8.80 -10.81
CA LEU A 702 -5.77 -8.67 -9.63
C LEU A 702 -6.93 -7.69 -9.86
N LYS A 703 -6.72 -6.63 -10.64
CA LYS A 703 -7.76 -5.67 -11.04
C LYS A 703 -8.76 -6.26 -12.03
N ASP A 704 -8.35 -7.21 -12.87
CA ASP A 704 -9.27 -7.93 -13.76
C ASP A 704 -10.13 -8.94 -13.00
N VAL A 705 -9.58 -9.58 -11.97
CA VAL A 705 -10.29 -10.55 -11.13
C VAL A 705 -11.51 -9.91 -10.43
N GLU A 706 -11.45 -8.62 -10.08
CA GLU A 706 -12.62 -7.89 -9.56
C GLU A 706 -13.86 -8.04 -10.44
N LYS A 707 -13.68 -8.16 -11.77
CA LYS A 707 -14.76 -8.22 -12.76
C LYS A 707 -15.33 -9.63 -12.92
N TRP A 708 -14.77 -10.63 -12.23
CA TRP A 708 -15.27 -12.00 -12.28
C TRP A 708 -16.53 -12.13 -11.43
N ASP A 709 -17.48 -12.96 -11.85
CA ASP A 709 -18.63 -13.33 -11.02
C ASP A 709 -18.32 -14.64 -10.29
N LEU A 710 -17.82 -14.51 -9.06
CA LEU A 710 -17.52 -15.63 -8.18
C LEU A 710 -18.59 -15.84 -7.10
N THR A 711 -19.77 -15.23 -7.23
CA THR A 711 -20.80 -15.23 -6.17
C THR A 711 -21.31 -16.62 -5.78
N ASN A 712 -21.21 -17.59 -6.68
CA ASN A 712 -21.57 -19.00 -6.43
C ASN A 712 -20.36 -19.87 -6.03
N VAL A 713 -19.15 -19.32 -6.04
CA VAL A 713 -17.89 -20.06 -5.81
C VAL A 713 -17.60 -20.14 -4.32
N ASP A 714 -17.73 -21.33 -3.75
CA ASP A 714 -17.36 -21.57 -2.35
C ASP A 714 -15.83 -21.63 -2.19
N LEU A 715 -15.10 -22.12 -3.19
CA LEU A 715 -13.64 -22.27 -3.14
C LEU A 715 -13.00 -22.05 -4.51
N LEU A 716 -12.08 -21.09 -4.57
CA LEU A 716 -11.14 -20.95 -5.67
C LEU A 716 -9.77 -21.50 -5.25
N VAL A 717 -9.16 -22.37 -6.05
CA VAL A 717 -7.84 -22.95 -5.78
C VAL A 717 -6.88 -22.51 -6.87
N LEU A 718 -5.81 -21.83 -6.48
CA LEU A 718 -4.67 -21.55 -7.34
C LEU A 718 -3.56 -22.53 -6.98
N SER A 719 -3.39 -23.57 -7.81
CA SER A 719 -2.55 -24.72 -7.47
C SER A 719 -1.05 -24.50 -7.72
N ALA A 720 -0.67 -23.50 -8.54
CA ALA A 720 0.74 -23.22 -8.82
C ALA A 720 1.07 -21.73 -8.74
N CYS A 721 0.99 -21.12 -7.53
CA CYS A 721 1.37 -19.72 -7.35
C CYS A 721 2.84 -19.51 -6.95
N GLN A 722 3.31 -18.31 -7.24
CA GLN A 722 4.56 -17.72 -6.78
C GLN A 722 4.23 -16.38 -6.12
N THR A 723 4.20 -16.35 -4.79
CA THR A 723 4.16 -15.10 -4.02
C THR A 723 5.59 -14.76 -3.55
N ALA A 724 6.02 -13.51 -3.77
CA ALA A 724 7.30 -12.91 -3.32
C ALA A 724 8.59 -13.68 -3.69
N LEU A 725 9.15 -13.40 -4.88
CA LEU A 725 10.36 -14.03 -5.43
C LEU A 725 11.70 -13.35 -5.04
N GLY A 726 11.72 -12.46 -4.03
CA GLY A 726 12.91 -11.71 -3.62
C GLY A 726 13.62 -12.27 -2.39
N ASP A 727 14.92 -11.96 -2.23
CA ASP A 727 15.67 -12.16 -0.97
C ASP A 727 15.21 -11.17 0.13
N GLU A 728 14.51 -10.10 -0.24
CA GLU A 728 13.88 -9.13 0.66
C GLU A 728 12.35 -9.35 0.67
N LEU A 729 11.79 -9.53 1.86
CA LEU A 729 10.34 -9.65 2.06
C LEU A 729 9.74 -8.24 2.18
N GLY A 730 8.61 -8.00 1.49
CA GLY A 730 7.79 -6.81 1.70
C GLY A 730 7.03 -6.89 3.03
N ASP A 731 5.84 -6.30 3.10
CA ASP A 731 4.94 -6.37 4.26
C ASP A 731 3.80 -7.41 4.09
N GLY A 732 3.76 -8.13 2.96
CA GLY A 732 2.77 -9.15 2.64
C GLY A 732 1.40 -8.61 2.22
N LYS A 733 1.26 -7.31 1.92
CA LYS A 733 0.00 -6.72 1.41
C LYS A 733 -0.51 -7.44 0.16
N GLU A 734 0.37 -7.98 -0.68
CA GLU A 734 -0.03 -8.73 -1.89
C GLU A 734 -0.81 -10.01 -1.57
N ILE A 735 -0.56 -10.64 -0.41
CA ILE A 735 -1.29 -11.83 0.05
C ILE A 735 -2.72 -11.43 0.49
N LEU A 736 -2.84 -10.31 1.21
CA LEU A 736 -4.14 -9.76 1.59
C LEU A 736 -4.92 -9.32 0.35
N GLY A 737 -4.26 -8.60 -0.57
CA GLY A 737 -4.87 -8.10 -1.80
C GLY A 737 -5.45 -9.22 -2.67
N LEU A 738 -4.74 -10.36 -2.80
CA LEU A 738 -5.28 -11.54 -3.47
C LEU A 738 -6.55 -12.06 -2.81
N GLY A 739 -6.50 -12.33 -1.49
CA GLY A 739 -7.65 -12.84 -0.74
C GLY A 739 -8.85 -11.89 -0.87
N PHE A 740 -8.61 -10.60 -0.71
CA PHE A 740 -9.61 -9.56 -0.85
C PHE A 740 -10.25 -9.53 -2.24
N GLN A 741 -9.47 -9.51 -3.32
CA GLN A 741 -10.02 -9.43 -4.68
C GLN A 741 -10.91 -10.63 -5.00
N MET A 742 -10.50 -11.83 -4.57
CA MET A 742 -11.32 -13.03 -4.75
C MET A 742 -12.62 -12.95 -3.95
N GLN A 743 -12.57 -12.50 -2.70
CA GLN A 743 -13.76 -12.29 -1.87
C GLN A 743 -14.68 -11.21 -2.44
N ARG A 744 -14.12 -10.11 -2.95
CA ARG A 744 -14.87 -9.01 -3.58
C ARG A 744 -15.56 -9.46 -4.86
N ALA A 745 -14.92 -10.30 -5.67
CA ALA A 745 -15.54 -10.94 -6.83
C ALA A 745 -16.62 -11.97 -6.43
N GLY A 746 -16.69 -12.38 -5.16
CA GLY A 746 -17.76 -13.20 -4.59
C GLY A 746 -17.32 -14.57 -4.05
N ALA A 747 -16.05 -14.95 -4.22
CA ALA A 747 -15.57 -16.24 -3.74
C ALA A 747 -15.56 -16.29 -2.21
N LYS A 748 -16.13 -17.33 -1.60
CA LYS A 748 -16.16 -17.44 -0.13
C LYS A 748 -14.79 -17.70 0.47
N SER A 749 -13.94 -18.43 -0.25
CA SER A 749 -12.57 -18.74 0.17
C SER A 749 -11.65 -19.01 -1.02
N THR A 750 -10.35 -18.80 -0.81
CA THR A 750 -9.31 -19.07 -1.80
C THR A 750 -8.17 -19.86 -1.17
N ILE A 751 -7.62 -20.85 -1.90
CA ILE A 751 -6.34 -21.47 -1.59
C ILE A 751 -5.29 -20.93 -2.56
N ALA A 752 -4.18 -20.44 -2.01
CA ALA A 752 -3.03 -19.98 -2.80
C ALA A 752 -1.71 -20.34 -2.08
N SER A 753 -0.62 -20.46 -2.84
CA SER A 753 0.70 -20.74 -2.27
C SER A 753 1.48 -19.49 -1.88
N LEU A 754 2.13 -19.59 -0.72
CA LEU A 754 2.98 -18.58 -0.10
C LEU A 754 4.40 -18.48 -0.72
N TRP A 755 4.79 -19.39 -1.60
CA TRP A 755 6.05 -19.36 -2.36
C TRP A 755 5.97 -20.31 -3.57
N TYR A 756 7.03 -20.36 -4.37
CA TYR A 756 7.19 -21.32 -5.47
C TYR A 756 7.08 -22.78 -5.00
N VAL A 757 6.13 -23.52 -5.55
CA VAL A 757 5.86 -24.92 -5.17
C VAL A 757 6.43 -25.94 -6.14
N ASP A 758 6.75 -27.14 -5.65
CA ASP A 758 7.06 -28.29 -6.53
C ASP A 758 5.76 -28.83 -7.10
N ASP A 759 5.59 -28.70 -8.42
CA ASP A 759 4.40 -29.13 -9.18
C ASP A 759 3.96 -30.57 -8.86
N GLY A 760 4.90 -31.50 -8.74
CA GLY A 760 4.56 -32.87 -8.33
C GLY A 760 4.02 -32.96 -6.90
N GLY A 761 4.69 -32.31 -5.95
CA GLY A 761 4.25 -32.26 -4.55
C GLY A 761 2.87 -31.61 -4.40
N THR A 762 2.63 -30.53 -5.14
CA THR A 762 1.32 -29.87 -5.26
C THR A 762 0.25 -30.85 -5.70
N LYS A 763 0.47 -31.59 -6.79
CA LYS A 763 -0.48 -32.58 -7.27
C LYS A 763 -0.87 -33.57 -6.17
N VAL A 764 0.11 -34.11 -5.44
CA VAL A 764 -0.18 -35.07 -4.37
C VAL A 764 -1.01 -34.44 -3.25
N LEU A 765 -0.73 -33.19 -2.88
CA LEU A 765 -1.51 -32.46 -1.88
C LEU A 765 -2.96 -32.23 -2.37
N MET A 766 -3.15 -31.78 -3.61
CA MET A 766 -4.48 -31.49 -4.15
C MET A 766 -5.30 -32.75 -4.40
N ASP A 767 -4.68 -33.83 -4.89
CA ASP A 767 -5.31 -35.14 -5.00
C ASP A 767 -5.85 -35.59 -3.63
N ASN A 768 -5.03 -35.44 -2.57
CA ASN A 768 -5.42 -35.77 -1.20
C ASN A 768 -6.55 -34.87 -0.68
N PHE A 769 -6.48 -33.56 -0.93
CA PHE A 769 -7.48 -32.58 -0.53
C PHE A 769 -8.85 -32.89 -1.12
N TYR A 770 -8.92 -33.12 -2.42
CA TYR A 770 -10.19 -33.44 -3.09
C TYR A 770 -10.71 -34.84 -2.75
N ALA A 771 -9.83 -35.82 -2.48
CA ALA A 771 -10.25 -37.13 -1.98
C ALA A 771 -10.97 -37.00 -0.63
N VAL A 772 -10.50 -36.12 0.26
CA VAL A 772 -11.17 -35.84 1.54
C VAL A 772 -12.51 -35.14 1.31
N LEU A 773 -12.54 -34.04 0.52
CA LEU A 773 -13.78 -33.31 0.23
C LEU A 773 -14.85 -34.21 -0.40
N ALA A 774 -14.47 -35.08 -1.34
CA ALA A 774 -15.39 -35.97 -2.03
C ALA A 774 -15.90 -37.12 -1.13
N SER A 775 -15.11 -37.55 -0.15
CA SER A 775 -15.45 -38.68 0.72
C SER A 775 -16.26 -38.30 1.97
N GLN A 776 -16.19 -37.04 2.41
CA GLN A 776 -16.80 -36.57 3.66
C GLN A 776 -17.71 -35.35 3.43
N PRO A 777 -18.99 -35.55 3.05
CA PRO A 777 -19.93 -34.46 2.87
C PRO A 777 -20.09 -33.60 4.14
N GLY A 778 -19.95 -32.29 3.99
CA GLY A 778 -20.05 -31.33 5.09
C GLY A 778 -18.75 -31.12 5.88
N ILE A 779 -17.63 -31.76 5.48
CA ILE A 779 -16.32 -31.40 6.02
C ILE A 779 -15.96 -29.96 5.62
N THR A 780 -15.32 -29.24 6.55
CA THR A 780 -14.83 -27.89 6.29
C THR A 780 -13.64 -27.93 5.33
N LYS A 781 -13.40 -26.82 4.61
CA LYS A 781 -12.27 -26.72 3.67
C LYS A 781 -10.95 -26.74 4.44
N ALA A 782 -10.91 -26.08 5.60
CA ALA A 782 -9.74 -26.05 6.47
C ALA A 782 -9.38 -27.45 6.99
N GLU A 783 -10.36 -28.25 7.43
CA GLU A 783 -10.10 -29.61 7.91
C GLU A 783 -9.74 -30.56 6.76
N ALA A 784 -10.32 -30.38 5.57
CA ALA A 784 -9.92 -31.14 4.39
C ALA A 784 -8.46 -30.86 4.00
N LEU A 785 -8.04 -29.59 4.03
CA LEU A 785 -6.66 -29.20 3.75
C LEU A 785 -5.71 -29.74 4.84
N ARG A 786 -6.09 -29.63 6.11
CA ARG A 786 -5.35 -30.21 7.24
C ARG A 786 -5.12 -31.71 7.07
N LYS A 787 -6.16 -32.49 6.75
CA LYS A 787 -6.01 -33.94 6.51
C LYS A 787 -5.08 -34.25 5.34
N ALA A 788 -5.15 -33.46 4.27
CA ALA A 788 -4.23 -33.61 3.14
C ALA A 788 -2.76 -33.31 3.54
N GLN A 789 -2.53 -32.27 4.35
CA GLN A 789 -1.21 -31.92 4.87
C GLN A 789 -0.65 -33.01 5.80
N ILE A 790 -1.47 -33.50 6.74
CA ILE A 790 -1.11 -34.61 7.64
C ILE A 790 -0.76 -35.87 6.84
N ALA A 791 -1.51 -36.18 5.78
CA ALA A 791 -1.23 -37.32 4.92
C ALA A 791 0.15 -37.24 4.24
N LEU A 792 0.62 -36.04 3.86
CA LEU A 792 1.98 -35.84 3.35
C LEU A 792 3.04 -35.97 4.46
N ILE A 793 2.75 -35.46 5.67
CA ILE A 793 3.65 -35.59 6.84
C ILE A 793 3.85 -37.06 7.22
N GLN A 794 2.77 -37.85 7.20
CA GLN A 794 2.77 -39.23 7.71
C GLN A 794 2.95 -40.29 6.61
N ASN A 795 2.92 -39.90 5.32
CA ASN A 795 2.85 -40.80 4.16
C ASN A 795 1.68 -41.79 4.27
N THR A 796 0.49 -41.25 4.51
CA THR A 796 -0.75 -42.04 4.64
C THR A 796 -1.77 -41.62 3.59
N ASP A 797 -2.79 -42.44 3.40
CA ASP A 797 -4.00 -42.07 2.67
C ASP A 797 -4.82 -41.09 3.53
N PRO A 798 -5.30 -39.97 2.97
CA PRO A 798 -5.95 -38.92 3.76
C PRO A 798 -7.38 -39.29 4.22
N VAL A 799 -7.98 -40.35 3.68
CA VAL A 799 -9.34 -40.80 4.03
C VAL A 799 -9.29 -41.99 5.00
N THR A 800 -8.43 -42.96 4.74
CA THR A 800 -8.33 -44.22 5.49
C THR A 800 -7.25 -44.20 6.58
N GLY A 801 -6.23 -43.35 6.46
CA GLY A 801 -5.07 -43.31 7.35
C GLY A 801 -4.09 -44.47 7.15
N GLU A 802 -4.30 -45.33 6.14
CA GLU A 802 -3.37 -46.43 5.84
C GLU A 802 -2.07 -45.88 5.26
N VAL A 803 -0.92 -46.50 5.62
CA VAL A 803 0.38 -46.10 5.07
C VAL A 803 0.40 -46.36 3.56
N THR A 804 0.75 -45.34 2.77
CA THR A 804 0.84 -45.45 1.32
C THR A 804 2.19 -44.93 0.81
N THR A 805 2.54 -45.35 -0.40
CA THR A 805 3.59 -44.68 -1.19
C THR A 805 2.91 -43.74 -2.16
N ASN A 806 3.24 -42.44 -2.11
CA ASN A 806 2.69 -41.49 -3.07
C ASN A 806 3.09 -41.84 -4.51
N ILE A 807 2.29 -41.37 -5.46
CA ILE A 807 2.42 -41.65 -6.90
C ILE A 807 3.78 -41.25 -7.49
N LEU A 808 4.54 -40.37 -6.80
CA LEU A 808 5.84 -39.88 -7.24
C LEU A 808 7.02 -40.70 -6.70
N ASN A 809 6.79 -41.61 -5.74
CA ASN A 809 7.83 -42.27 -4.94
C ASN A 809 8.86 -41.28 -4.36
N LYS A 810 8.45 -40.04 -4.06
CA LYS A 810 9.28 -38.99 -3.46
C LYS A 810 9.00 -38.88 -1.96
N ASN A 811 9.97 -38.45 -1.17
CA ASN A 811 9.73 -38.06 0.22
C ASN A 811 9.15 -36.63 0.25
N LEU A 812 7.86 -36.50 0.56
CA LEU A 812 7.14 -35.22 0.61
C LEU A 812 6.87 -34.72 2.04
N THR A 813 7.53 -35.32 3.05
CA THR A 813 7.32 -34.99 4.46
C THR A 813 7.85 -33.59 4.84
N HIS A 814 8.77 -33.03 4.06
CA HIS A 814 9.32 -31.70 4.31
C HIS A 814 8.25 -30.61 4.13
N PRO A 815 8.11 -29.64 5.06
CA PRO A 815 7.08 -28.59 5.01
C PRO A 815 7.01 -27.79 3.71
N TYR A 816 8.13 -27.66 3.00
CA TYR A 816 8.18 -27.08 1.65
C TYR A 816 7.07 -27.58 0.71
N TYR A 817 6.66 -28.85 0.81
CA TYR A 817 5.68 -29.47 -0.09
C TYR A 817 4.22 -29.26 0.33
N TRP A 818 3.93 -29.12 1.63
CA TRP A 818 2.55 -29.15 2.15
C TRP A 818 2.12 -27.86 2.87
N SER A 819 3.07 -27.06 3.37
CA SER A 819 2.80 -25.79 4.05
C SER A 819 2.68 -24.52 3.20
N PRO A 820 3.01 -24.48 1.88
CA PRO A 820 2.85 -23.23 1.12
C PRO A 820 1.39 -22.83 0.97
N PHE A 821 0.48 -23.80 0.85
CA PHE A 821 -0.92 -23.55 0.56
C PHE A 821 -1.65 -23.11 1.82
N ILE A 822 -2.10 -21.86 1.80
CA ILE A 822 -2.95 -21.28 2.83
C ILE A 822 -4.36 -21.10 2.30
N LEU A 823 -5.34 -21.35 3.16
CA LEU A 823 -6.75 -21.07 2.91
C LEU A 823 -7.07 -19.68 3.46
N ILE A 824 -7.61 -18.80 2.63
CA ILE A 824 -7.93 -17.40 2.94
C ILE A 824 -9.45 -17.20 2.75
N GLY A 825 -10.13 -16.59 3.72
CA GLY A 825 -11.57 -16.33 3.69
C GLY A 825 -12.35 -17.29 4.60
N ASN A 826 -13.60 -17.62 4.23
CA ASN A 826 -14.43 -18.54 5.01
C ASN A 826 -14.10 -20.02 4.67
N GLY A 827 -13.17 -20.59 5.45
CA GLY A 827 -12.76 -21.99 5.32
C GLY A 827 -13.46 -22.99 6.23
N LEU A 828 -14.27 -22.52 7.19
CA LEU A 828 -14.84 -23.30 8.28
C LEU A 828 -16.33 -23.60 8.09
#